data_AF-A0A352Q356-F1
#
_entry.id   AF-A0A352Q356-F1
#
_cell.length_a   1.000
_cell.length_b   1.000
_cell.length_c   1.000
_cell.angle_alpha   90.00
_cell.angle_beta   90.00
_cell.angle_gamma   90.00
#
_symmetry.space_group_name_H-M   'P 1'
#
loop_
_entity.id
_entity.type
_entity.pdbx_description
1 polymer ?
#
loop_
_entity_poly.entity_id
_entity_poly.type
_entity_poly.pdbx_seq_one_letter_code
_entity_poly.pdbx_strand_id
1 'polypeptide(L)'
;ATIVIEIDDDVPNAVDDSESVSESATDPVSGNVLDNDLHGNGQSGADTPTSLVSWGPETAQYGTITQNADGSYSYTLNNSNADVQGLDDGETLTETFTYTMQDADGDERSATLTITITGENDGPEIEVDPGNPEGANDVVSESGLSTGSAAATDSEFAGGTFTLSDADGLDDIESVTINGTVIAIADLGNNNVIAGDHGILTVTSYDPSTGIATYTYELTSATTDVDGVVETDEFSLTVSDGTAESAPATIVIEIEDDLPKAIPDTDKVVAGDIATGNVVTGIDVPGGDSNSEDGNADVFGADGQNAGGAVVGVYSDNLGTDGTVGTSFAGQYGSLTINADGSYTYVANEDVPGGGTEVFTYTIQDGDGDTTTAELTINVRDANEEGILIVGSNDDDVPGATTPYVEAPQGSGPGPIEGSDVSDILSGDSGGSTSQAALANIILILDTSGSMDEKIQFTDADGNTSLITRFEALQKAVINLLNQLANGTADQVRVHIVDYDTNAQAIGTFDLIGGSGLADAIAAINALVLGGWTNYEAGLQLALDWANGLTAIDPLTGANVVNQAFFISDGEPNRALNGNSTDINNDTGQISATASLQHILGTGSGDSVSEVAALEAAFGPIEAIGINVGATAENILDQVEGSGGDADNIDTANELIDVLAELNPLLNLA
;
A
#
# COMPACT_ATOMS: atom_id res chain seq x y z
N ALA A 1 -18.07 103.04 72.06
CA ALA A 1 -17.87 101.59 71.95
C ALA A 1 -18.12 101.22 70.50
N THR A 2 -17.17 100.55 69.86
CA THR A 2 -17.34 99.96 68.53
C THR A 2 -17.80 98.52 68.73
N ILE A 3 -18.81 98.11 67.98
CA ILE A 3 -19.18 96.70 67.88
C ILE A 3 -18.26 96.09 66.83
N VAL A 4 -17.55 95.04 67.19
CA VAL A 4 -16.86 94.16 66.25
C VAL A 4 -17.79 92.98 66.03
N ILE A 5 -18.07 92.69 64.77
CA ILE A 5 -18.74 91.46 64.35
C ILE A 5 -17.65 90.66 63.64
N GLU A 6 -17.36 89.47 64.16
CA GLU A 6 -16.59 88.48 63.45
C GLU A 6 -17.54 87.77 62.48
N ILE A 7 -17.14 87.72 61.21
CA ILE A 7 -17.78 86.90 60.19
C ILE A 7 -17.01 85.59 60.20
N ASP A 8 -17.74 84.48 60.30
CA ASP A 8 -17.21 83.13 60.15
C ASP A 8 -17.47 82.74 58.71
N ASP A 9 -16.41 82.44 57.96
CA ASP A 9 -16.48 81.94 56.57
C ASP A 9 -16.74 80.44 56.62
N ASP A 10 -17.80 79.98 55.97
CA ASP A 10 -17.95 78.58 55.66
C ASP A 10 -17.19 78.21 54.38
N VAL A 11 -17.00 76.91 54.17
CA VAL A 11 -16.29 76.35 53.01
C VAL A 11 -17.28 75.67 52.08
N PRO A 12 -16.92 75.42 50.81
CA PRO A 12 -17.80 74.71 49.87
C PRO A 12 -18.15 73.31 50.39
N ASN A 13 -19.40 72.89 50.18
CA ASN A 13 -19.84 71.53 50.48
C ASN A 13 -19.65 70.63 49.26
N ALA A 14 -18.53 69.90 49.21
CA ALA A 14 -18.27 68.90 48.18
C ALA A 14 -18.93 67.56 48.54
N VAL A 15 -19.68 67.00 47.59
CA VAL A 15 -20.50 65.79 47.71
C VAL A 15 -20.07 64.82 46.62
N ASP A 16 -19.77 63.59 47.00
CA ASP A 16 -19.34 62.57 46.03
C ASP A 16 -20.42 62.29 44.97
N ASP A 17 -19.99 62.19 43.72
CA ASP A 17 -20.78 61.78 42.57
C ASP A 17 -20.64 60.30 42.28
N SER A 18 -21.68 59.74 41.68
CA SER A 18 -21.69 58.36 41.21
C SER A 18 -22.43 58.25 39.89
N GLU A 19 -21.89 57.46 38.97
CA GLU A 19 -22.54 57.08 37.71
C GLU A 19 -22.25 55.60 37.43
N SER A 20 -23.09 54.95 36.63
CA SER A 20 -22.94 53.54 36.26
C SER A 20 -22.98 53.34 34.76
N VAL A 21 -22.23 52.35 34.28
CA VAL A 21 -22.20 51.92 32.88
C VAL A 21 -22.15 50.39 32.85
N SER A 22 -22.82 49.73 31.90
CA SER A 22 -22.61 48.29 31.71
C SER A 22 -21.36 48.05 30.86
N GLU A 23 -20.75 46.88 31.01
CA GLU A 23 -19.50 46.54 30.33
C GLU A 23 -19.60 46.56 28.80
N SER A 24 -20.80 46.34 28.26
CA SER A 24 -21.07 46.31 26.82
C SER A 24 -21.53 47.68 26.29
N ALA A 25 -21.55 48.72 27.12
CA ALA A 25 -22.00 50.04 26.73
C ALA A 25 -21.08 50.67 25.67
N THR A 26 -21.67 51.13 24.56
CA THR A 26 -20.93 51.80 23.48
C THR A 26 -21.00 53.31 23.54
N ASP A 27 -22.02 53.85 24.22
CA ASP A 27 -22.22 55.29 24.36
C ASP A 27 -21.55 55.81 25.64
N PRO A 28 -20.92 57.01 25.60
CA PRO A 28 -20.31 57.57 26.79
C PRO A 28 -21.37 58.01 27.81
N VAL A 29 -21.04 57.82 29.10
CA VAL A 29 -21.81 58.42 30.19
C VAL A 29 -21.28 59.83 30.48
N SER A 30 -22.16 60.78 30.79
CA SER A 30 -21.79 62.18 30.96
C SER A 30 -22.59 62.85 32.08
N GLY A 31 -21.96 63.76 32.82
CA GLY A 31 -22.59 64.51 33.90
C GLY A 31 -21.82 65.79 34.23
N ASN A 32 -22.19 66.44 35.33
CA ASN A 32 -21.42 67.54 35.91
C ASN A 32 -21.27 67.33 37.42
N VAL A 33 -20.02 67.28 37.90
CA VAL A 33 -19.70 67.02 39.31
C VAL A 33 -20.13 68.15 40.26
N LEU A 34 -20.43 69.34 39.73
CA LEU A 34 -20.84 70.48 40.54
C LEU A 34 -22.37 70.55 40.76
N ASP A 35 -23.15 69.65 40.15
CA ASP A 35 -24.62 69.72 40.18
C ASP A 35 -25.21 69.35 41.56
N ASN A 36 -24.53 68.47 42.31
CA ASN A 36 -24.93 68.00 43.63
C ASN A 36 -24.25 68.77 44.80
N ASP A 37 -23.26 69.61 44.49
CA ASP A 37 -22.41 70.35 45.42
C ASP A 37 -23.10 71.63 45.97
N LEU A 38 -24.28 71.43 46.56
CA LEU A 38 -25.12 72.49 47.16
C LEU A 38 -24.87 72.61 48.66
N HIS A 39 -25.27 73.73 49.28
CA HIS A 39 -25.27 73.82 50.76
C HIS A 39 -26.17 72.76 51.38
N GLY A 40 -25.96 72.44 52.67
CA GLY A 40 -26.73 71.43 53.41
C GLY A 40 -28.26 71.68 53.52
N ASN A 41 -28.76 72.81 53.02
CA ASN A 41 -30.19 73.10 52.87
C ASN A 41 -30.75 72.88 51.45
N GLY A 42 -29.94 72.37 50.52
CA GLY A 42 -30.31 72.09 49.13
C GLY A 42 -30.47 73.34 48.25
N GLN A 43 -29.87 74.47 48.62
CA GLN A 43 -29.85 75.69 47.81
C GLN A 43 -28.41 76.11 47.49
N SER A 44 -28.22 76.84 46.39
CA SER A 44 -26.99 77.60 46.15
C SER A 44 -26.88 78.68 47.24
N GLY A 45 -25.90 78.54 48.13
CA GLY A 45 -25.60 79.52 49.18
C GLY A 45 -24.46 80.45 48.76
N ALA A 46 -23.88 81.15 49.74
CA ALA A 46 -22.84 82.16 49.50
C ALA A 46 -21.58 81.54 48.87
N ASP A 47 -21.23 80.32 49.29
CA ASP A 47 -19.98 79.63 48.93
C ASP A 47 -20.26 78.42 48.05
N THR A 48 -21.23 78.58 47.14
CA THR A 48 -21.47 77.60 46.08
C THR A 48 -20.22 77.52 45.20
N PRO A 49 -19.69 76.33 44.91
CA PRO A 49 -18.54 76.21 44.02
C PRO A 49 -18.84 76.86 42.66
N THR A 50 -17.89 77.65 42.17
CA THR A 50 -18.03 78.37 40.89
C THR A 50 -17.09 77.85 39.82
N SER A 51 -16.08 77.08 40.21
CA SER A 51 -15.10 76.50 39.29
C SER A 51 -14.36 75.32 39.91
N LEU A 52 -13.78 74.49 39.04
CA LEU A 52 -12.81 73.47 39.44
C LEU A 52 -11.39 74.02 39.47
N VAL A 53 -10.64 73.55 40.46
CA VAL A 53 -9.20 73.77 40.64
C VAL A 53 -8.39 72.67 39.97
N SER A 54 -8.79 71.41 40.13
CA SER A 54 -8.05 70.26 39.62
C SER A 54 -8.90 68.99 39.52
N TRP A 55 -8.50 68.08 38.63
CA TRP A 55 -8.97 66.70 38.55
C TRP A 55 -7.79 65.72 38.66
N GLY A 56 -8.06 64.49 39.09
CA GLY A 56 -7.10 63.40 39.02
C GLY A 56 -7.73 62.03 39.31
N PRO A 57 -7.22 60.94 38.72
CA PRO A 57 -6.15 60.92 37.71
C PRO A 57 -6.62 61.44 36.33
N GLU A 58 -5.67 61.88 35.49
CA GLU A 58 -5.94 62.31 34.10
C GLU A 58 -6.16 61.12 33.14
N THR A 59 -5.72 59.92 33.55
CA THR A 59 -5.90 58.67 32.81
C THR A 59 -6.83 57.74 33.59
N ALA A 60 -7.77 57.12 32.89
CA ALA A 60 -8.63 56.06 33.42
C ALA A 60 -8.00 54.69 33.15
N GLN A 61 -8.29 53.69 34.00
CA GLN A 61 -7.82 52.32 33.87
C GLN A 61 -8.69 51.52 32.88
N TYR A 62 -10.01 51.71 32.94
CA TYR A 62 -10.99 50.90 32.21
C TYR A 62 -11.61 51.63 31.00
N GLY A 63 -11.25 52.90 30.78
CA GLY A 63 -11.84 53.70 29.71
C GLY A 63 -11.06 54.97 29.40
N THR A 64 -11.76 55.98 28.90
CA THR A 64 -11.25 57.33 28.67
C THR A 64 -12.20 58.36 29.24
N ILE A 65 -11.67 59.32 29.99
CA ILE A 65 -12.46 60.41 30.56
C ILE A 65 -12.05 61.75 29.94
N THR A 66 -13.04 62.53 29.54
CA THR A 66 -12.88 63.96 29.23
C THR A 66 -13.37 64.74 30.42
N GLN A 67 -12.51 65.59 30.98
CA GLN A 67 -12.78 66.40 32.17
C GLN A 67 -12.71 67.87 31.75
N ASN A 68 -13.80 68.63 31.95
CA ASN A 68 -13.83 70.06 31.61
C ASN A 68 -13.73 70.94 32.86
N ALA A 69 -13.22 72.16 32.68
CA ALA A 69 -13.03 73.12 33.77
C ALA A 69 -14.35 73.61 34.41
N ASP A 70 -15.48 73.40 33.73
CA ASP A 70 -16.83 73.78 34.20
C ASP A 70 -17.55 72.67 34.98
N GLY A 71 -16.88 71.55 35.25
CA GLY A 71 -17.42 70.42 35.99
C GLY A 71 -18.00 69.33 35.12
N SER A 72 -18.25 69.62 33.85
CA SER A 72 -18.79 68.62 32.93
C SER A 72 -17.74 67.56 32.60
N TYR A 73 -18.19 66.30 32.54
CA TYR A 73 -17.36 65.17 32.17
C TYR A 73 -18.06 64.25 31.17
N SER A 74 -17.26 63.46 30.46
CA SER A 74 -17.72 62.37 29.59
C SER A 74 -16.77 61.19 29.77
N TYR A 75 -17.30 60.03 30.11
CA TYR A 75 -16.54 58.78 30.25
C TYR A 75 -16.97 57.79 29.16
N THR A 76 -16.00 57.31 28.38
CA THR A 76 -16.20 56.26 27.38
C THR A 76 -15.49 55.00 27.88
N LEU A 77 -16.23 53.92 28.06
CA LEU A 77 -15.66 52.63 28.44
C LEU A 77 -14.77 52.06 27.31
N ASN A 78 -13.75 51.29 27.67
CA ASN A 78 -12.94 50.55 26.72
C ASN A 78 -13.34 49.06 26.72
N ASN A 79 -14.24 48.67 25.82
CA ASN A 79 -14.74 47.29 25.71
C ASN A 79 -13.69 46.31 25.14
N SER A 80 -12.46 46.76 24.88
CA SER A 80 -11.32 45.86 24.59
C SER A 80 -10.44 45.63 25.80
N ASN A 81 -10.83 46.11 26.99
CA ASN A 81 -10.12 45.86 28.23
C ASN A 81 -10.49 44.45 28.74
N ALA A 82 -9.50 43.58 28.89
CA ALA A 82 -9.70 42.19 29.31
C ALA A 82 -10.27 42.06 30.74
N ASP A 83 -9.96 43.00 31.65
CA ASP A 83 -10.56 42.99 33.00
C ASP A 83 -12.05 43.36 32.95
N VAL A 84 -12.47 44.13 31.93
CA VAL A 84 -13.87 44.53 31.73
C VAL A 84 -14.65 43.45 31.00
N GLN A 85 -14.03 42.70 30.09
CA GLN A 85 -14.67 41.60 29.34
C GLN A 85 -14.64 40.26 30.08
N GLY A 86 -14.23 40.25 31.34
CA GLY A 86 -14.23 39.04 32.16
C GLY A 86 -14.92 39.30 33.49
N LEU A 87 -15.96 40.14 33.48
CA LEU A 87 -16.82 40.35 34.63
C LEU A 87 -18.09 39.52 34.46
N ASP A 88 -18.34 38.62 35.40
CA ASP A 88 -19.61 37.89 35.42
C ASP A 88 -20.82 38.84 35.50
N ASP A 89 -22.00 38.38 35.09
CA ASP A 89 -23.26 39.15 35.21
C ASP A 89 -23.46 39.68 36.63
N GLY A 90 -23.46 41.01 36.75
CA GLY A 90 -23.60 41.72 38.01
C GLY A 90 -22.34 41.86 38.88
N GLU A 91 -21.19 41.33 38.46
CA GLU A 91 -19.89 41.74 39.01
C GLU A 91 -19.62 43.22 38.66
N THR A 92 -18.78 43.89 39.45
CA THR A 92 -18.51 45.31 39.22
C THR A 92 -17.05 45.68 39.37
N LEU A 93 -16.57 46.55 38.47
CA LEU A 93 -15.35 47.34 38.64
C LEU A 93 -15.70 48.79 38.96
N THR A 94 -14.79 49.47 39.65
CA THR A 94 -14.98 50.88 40.00
C THR A 94 -13.80 51.71 39.56
N GLU A 95 -14.07 52.80 38.86
CA GLU A 95 -13.12 53.84 38.50
C GLU A 95 -13.41 55.08 39.36
N THR A 96 -12.40 55.69 39.99
CA THR A 96 -12.61 56.84 40.88
C THR A 96 -11.72 58.03 40.50
N PHE A 97 -12.35 59.19 40.29
CA PHE A 97 -11.70 60.46 40.01
C PHE A 97 -11.92 61.42 41.17
N THR A 98 -10.85 61.96 41.73
CA THR A 98 -10.91 63.05 42.71
C THR A 98 -10.93 64.39 41.98
N TYR A 99 -11.83 65.27 42.37
CA TYR A 99 -11.85 66.66 41.90
C TYR A 99 -11.76 67.61 43.09
N THR A 100 -11.17 68.78 42.86
CA THR A 100 -11.13 69.89 43.82
C THR A 100 -11.82 71.08 43.21
N MET A 101 -12.77 71.66 43.92
CA MET A 101 -13.53 72.83 43.53
C MET A 101 -13.26 73.99 44.49
N GLN A 102 -13.57 75.20 44.04
CA GLN A 102 -13.49 76.42 44.84
C GLN A 102 -14.75 77.29 44.69
N ASP A 103 -15.11 78.00 45.75
CA ASP A 103 -16.08 79.09 45.73
C ASP A 103 -15.49 80.40 45.15
N ALA A 104 -16.18 81.52 45.37
CA ALA A 104 -15.88 82.81 44.78
C ALA A 104 -14.79 83.59 45.52
N ASP A 105 -14.53 83.31 46.79
CA ASP A 105 -13.48 83.91 47.62
C ASP A 105 -12.25 83.01 47.82
N GLY A 106 -12.34 81.74 47.43
CA GLY A 106 -11.19 80.88 47.11
C GLY A 106 -10.97 79.74 48.09
N ASP A 107 -11.96 79.38 48.90
CA ASP A 107 -11.89 78.19 49.74
C ASP A 107 -12.10 76.93 48.90
N GLU A 108 -11.26 75.92 49.15
CA GLU A 108 -11.20 74.69 48.35
C GLU A 108 -11.81 73.50 49.10
N ARG A 109 -12.55 72.67 48.35
CA ARG A 109 -13.00 71.36 48.84
C ARG A 109 -12.87 70.31 47.74
N SER A 110 -12.71 69.06 48.16
CA SER A 110 -12.57 67.92 47.25
C SER A 110 -13.64 66.88 47.52
N ALA A 111 -14.09 66.25 46.45
CA ALA A 111 -14.99 65.09 46.43
C ALA A 111 -14.55 64.16 45.29
N THR A 112 -15.26 63.05 45.13
CA THR A 112 -14.96 62.06 44.10
C THR A 112 -16.12 61.78 43.17
N LEU A 113 -15.83 61.57 41.89
CA LEU A 113 -16.69 60.90 40.94
C LEU A 113 -16.32 59.42 40.86
N THR A 114 -17.25 58.53 41.22
CA THR A 114 -17.11 57.09 41.06
C THR A 114 -17.93 56.59 39.88
N ILE A 115 -17.28 55.97 38.90
CA ILE A 115 -17.93 55.24 37.81
C ILE A 115 -17.95 53.76 38.18
N THR A 116 -19.14 53.17 38.29
CA THR A 116 -19.33 51.73 38.49
C THR A 116 -19.59 51.06 37.15
N ILE A 117 -18.69 50.17 36.74
CA ILE A 117 -18.84 49.32 35.57
C ILE A 117 -19.48 48.03 36.07
N THR A 118 -20.58 47.61 35.45
CA THR A 118 -21.29 46.38 35.82
C THR A 118 -21.19 45.38 34.68
N GLY A 119 -20.78 44.15 35.01
CA GLY A 119 -20.72 43.04 34.06
C GLY A 119 -22.12 42.66 33.55
N GLU A 120 -22.17 42.23 32.30
CA GLU A 120 -23.28 41.52 31.67
C GLU A 120 -22.81 40.08 31.43
N ASN A 121 -23.62 39.24 30.78
CA ASN A 121 -23.19 37.88 30.41
C ASN A 121 -22.72 37.92 28.95
N ASP A 122 -21.47 37.60 28.71
CA ASP A 122 -20.95 37.32 27.38
C ASP A 122 -21.32 35.90 26.95
N GLY A 123 -21.50 35.66 25.64
CA GLY A 123 -21.93 34.34 25.17
C GLY A 123 -20.74 33.41 24.94
N PRO A 124 -20.89 32.09 25.21
CA PRO A 124 -19.78 31.16 25.00
C PRO A 124 -19.51 30.97 23.51
N GLU A 125 -18.27 30.62 23.19
CA GLU A 125 -17.78 30.30 21.86
C GLU A 125 -17.23 28.87 21.79
N ILE A 126 -17.27 28.28 20.59
CA ILE A 126 -16.73 26.97 20.30
C ILE A 126 -15.97 27.01 18.97
N GLU A 127 -14.75 26.47 18.97
CA GLU A 127 -13.90 26.34 17.80
C GLU A 127 -13.51 24.87 17.62
N VAL A 128 -13.73 24.32 16.42
CA VAL A 128 -13.34 22.95 16.08
C VAL A 128 -11.98 22.96 15.38
N ASP A 129 -11.08 22.11 15.84
CA ASP A 129 -9.77 21.87 15.23
C ASP A 129 -9.70 20.39 14.80
N PRO A 130 -10.00 20.08 13.52
CA PRO A 130 -9.88 18.72 13.01
C PRO A 130 -8.41 18.26 13.11
N GLY A 131 -8.19 16.97 13.37
CA GLY A 131 -6.85 16.40 13.57
C GLY A 131 -5.93 16.43 12.36
N ASN A 132 -6.41 16.93 11.22
CA ASN A 132 -5.66 17.04 9.98
C ASN A 132 -4.75 18.29 9.96
N PRO A 133 -3.41 18.14 9.88
CA PRO A 133 -2.45 19.25 9.98
C PRO A 133 -2.53 20.28 8.84
N GLU A 134 -3.28 20.00 7.76
CA GLU A 134 -3.50 20.95 6.66
C GLU A 134 -4.73 21.86 6.88
N GLY A 135 -5.46 21.68 7.99
CA GLY A 135 -6.69 22.42 8.30
C GLY A 135 -7.88 21.99 7.44
N ALA A 136 -7.78 20.82 6.79
CA ALA A 136 -8.89 20.15 6.13
C ALA A 136 -9.68 19.30 7.14
N ASN A 137 -10.80 18.72 6.70
CA ASN A 137 -11.55 17.78 7.52
C ASN A 137 -10.71 16.54 7.85
N ASP A 138 -11.08 15.84 8.92
CA ASP A 138 -10.51 14.51 9.20
C ASP A 138 -10.99 13.53 8.13
N VAL A 139 -10.11 12.59 7.75
CA VAL A 139 -10.40 11.59 6.72
C VAL A 139 -10.28 10.21 7.34
N VAL A 140 -11.26 9.35 7.09
CA VAL A 140 -11.23 7.91 7.37
C VAL A 140 -11.46 7.14 6.09
N SER A 141 -11.05 5.88 6.04
CA SER A 141 -11.29 5.01 4.90
C SER A 141 -12.13 3.80 5.29
N GLU A 142 -13.07 3.45 4.40
CA GLU A 142 -13.83 2.21 4.48
C GLU A 142 -12.93 0.97 4.45
N SER A 143 -11.76 1.06 3.82
CA SER A 143 -10.80 -0.05 3.72
C SER A 143 -10.32 -0.54 5.08
N GLY A 144 -10.37 0.31 6.11
CA GLY A 144 -10.05 -0.03 7.50
C GLY A 144 -11.14 -0.84 8.21
N LEU A 145 -12.38 -0.84 7.72
CA LEU A 145 -13.46 -1.62 8.32
C LEU A 145 -13.13 -3.11 8.36
N SER A 146 -13.76 -3.85 9.27
CA SER A 146 -13.48 -5.29 9.46
C SER A 146 -13.68 -6.16 8.21
N THR A 147 -14.50 -5.69 7.26
CA THR A 147 -14.76 -6.31 5.96
C THR A 147 -13.97 -5.66 4.81
N GLY A 148 -13.29 -4.55 5.05
CA GLY A 148 -12.57 -3.78 4.04
C GLY A 148 -11.28 -4.44 3.58
N SER A 149 -10.76 -3.94 2.46
CA SER A 149 -9.58 -4.44 1.76
C SER A 149 -8.27 -4.27 2.57
N ALA A 150 -8.27 -3.44 3.61
CA ALA A 150 -7.12 -3.09 4.43
C ALA A 150 -7.43 -3.04 5.94
N ALA A 151 -8.27 -3.96 6.45
CA ALA A 151 -8.79 -4.01 7.83
C ALA A 151 -7.76 -4.04 8.98
N ALA A 152 -6.46 -4.08 8.68
CA ALA A 152 -5.36 -4.04 9.66
C ALA A 152 -4.67 -2.67 9.74
N THR A 153 -5.14 -1.68 8.99
CA THR A 153 -4.52 -0.35 8.87
C THR A 153 -5.02 0.66 9.90
N ASP A 154 -6.12 0.35 10.60
CA ASP A 154 -6.81 1.25 11.53
C ASP A 154 -7.22 2.59 10.86
N SER A 155 -7.44 2.58 9.53
CA SER A 155 -7.82 3.77 8.73
C SER A 155 -9.28 4.18 8.91
N GLU A 156 -10.07 3.37 9.59
CA GLU A 156 -11.42 3.67 10.05
C GLU A 156 -11.44 4.63 11.26
N PHE A 157 -10.28 4.99 11.81
CA PHE A 157 -10.15 5.85 12.98
C PHE A 157 -9.59 7.24 12.64
N ALA A 158 -10.18 8.27 13.25
CA ALA A 158 -9.66 9.63 13.24
C ALA A 158 -9.78 10.26 14.63
N GLY A 159 -9.20 11.46 14.83
CA GLY A 159 -9.36 12.18 16.08
C GLY A 159 -8.83 13.60 16.00
N GLY A 160 -9.45 14.49 16.76
CA GLY A 160 -9.14 15.91 16.77
C GLY A 160 -9.55 16.57 18.08
N THR A 161 -9.70 17.88 18.06
CA THR A 161 -10.09 18.65 19.25
C THR A 161 -11.15 19.68 18.94
N PHE A 162 -11.82 20.15 19.99
CA PHE A 162 -12.56 21.40 19.94
C PHE A 162 -12.30 22.18 21.22
N THR A 163 -12.27 23.50 21.10
CA THR A 163 -11.98 24.42 22.19
C THR A 163 -13.26 25.16 22.55
N LEU A 164 -13.57 25.18 23.84
CA LEU A 164 -14.63 25.98 24.42
C LEU A 164 -14.01 27.24 25.03
N SER A 165 -14.69 28.37 24.89
CA SER A 165 -14.29 29.62 25.52
C SER A 165 -15.49 30.41 25.95
N ASP A 166 -15.31 31.21 26.99
CA ASP A 166 -16.23 32.24 27.42
C ASP A 166 -15.40 33.45 27.86
N ALA A 167 -15.89 34.66 27.59
CA ALA A 167 -15.19 35.88 27.99
C ALA A 167 -15.25 36.07 29.51
N ASP A 168 -16.40 35.72 30.12
CA ASP A 168 -16.65 35.80 31.55
C ASP A 168 -15.81 34.77 32.31
N GLY A 169 -15.70 33.55 31.78
CA GLY A 169 -14.83 32.53 32.33
C GLY A 169 -15.21 31.11 31.92
N LEU A 170 -14.22 30.22 31.86
CA LEU A 170 -14.48 28.80 31.56
C LEU A 170 -15.30 28.09 32.64
N ASP A 171 -15.41 28.66 33.84
CA ASP A 171 -16.23 28.11 34.93
C ASP A 171 -17.73 28.40 34.80
N ASP A 172 -18.13 29.29 33.89
CA ASP A 172 -19.54 29.56 33.59
C ASP A 172 -20.15 28.56 32.60
N ILE A 173 -19.32 27.89 31.80
CA ILE A 173 -19.77 26.87 30.85
C ILE A 173 -20.49 25.73 31.60
N GLU A 174 -21.75 25.48 31.25
CA GLU A 174 -22.59 24.46 31.91
C GLU A 174 -22.65 23.14 31.10
N SER A 175 -22.74 23.22 29.76
CA SER A 175 -22.91 22.02 28.92
C SER A 175 -22.48 22.20 27.46
N VAL A 176 -22.23 21.06 26.80
CA VAL A 176 -22.04 20.96 25.35
C VAL A 176 -23.13 20.07 24.78
N THR A 177 -23.74 20.48 23.68
CA THR A 177 -24.71 19.67 22.94
C THR A 177 -24.07 19.17 21.65
N ILE A 178 -24.05 17.85 21.44
CA ILE A 178 -23.52 17.21 20.21
C ILE A 178 -24.63 16.36 19.58
N ASN A 179 -25.02 16.66 18.33
CA ASN A 179 -26.16 16.01 17.64
C ASN A 179 -27.43 15.92 18.50
N GLY A 180 -27.70 16.97 19.28
CA GLY A 180 -28.85 17.06 20.19
C GLY A 180 -28.69 16.33 21.53
N THR A 181 -27.56 15.64 21.76
CA THR A 181 -27.22 15.05 23.05
C THR A 181 -26.56 16.09 23.93
N VAL A 182 -27.24 16.50 25.00
CA VAL A 182 -26.72 17.46 26.00
C VAL A 182 -25.81 16.72 26.98
N ILE A 183 -24.57 17.18 27.11
CA ILE A 183 -23.54 16.64 28.00
C ILE A 183 -23.14 17.74 28.97
N ALA A 184 -23.34 17.51 30.27
CA ALA A 184 -22.89 18.45 31.30
C ALA A 184 -21.36 18.59 31.25
N ILE A 185 -20.84 19.79 31.48
CA ILE A 185 -19.40 20.08 31.35
C ILE A 185 -18.53 19.16 32.23
N ALA A 186 -19.03 18.83 33.43
CA ALA A 186 -18.37 17.94 34.38
C ALA A 186 -18.22 16.50 33.88
N ASP A 187 -19.05 16.10 32.91
CA ASP A 187 -19.06 14.78 32.31
C ASP A 187 -18.42 14.75 30.92
N LEU A 188 -18.07 15.89 30.31
CA LEU A 188 -17.64 15.98 28.91
C LEU A 188 -16.48 15.03 28.56
N GLY A 189 -15.47 14.95 29.42
CA GLY A 189 -14.30 14.08 29.26
C GLY A 189 -14.46 12.63 29.71
N ASN A 190 -15.69 12.13 29.96
CA ASN A 190 -15.94 10.78 30.48
C ASN A 190 -16.23 9.74 29.37
N ASN A 191 -15.58 9.84 28.20
CA ASN A 191 -15.81 8.96 27.03
C ASN A 191 -17.28 8.97 26.58
N ASN A 192 -17.85 10.16 26.39
CA ASN A 192 -19.21 10.27 25.88
C ASN A 192 -19.25 9.79 24.44
N VAL A 193 -20.16 8.88 24.15
CA VAL A 193 -20.32 8.22 22.84
C VAL A 193 -21.52 8.81 22.13
N ILE A 194 -21.31 9.36 20.94
CA ILE A 194 -22.30 10.03 20.11
C ILE A 194 -22.35 9.32 18.76
N ALA A 195 -23.52 8.82 18.39
CA ALA A 195 -23.72 8.20 17.08
C ALA A 195 -23.82 9.27 16.00
N GLY A 196 -23.06 9.08 14.92
CA GLY A 196 -23.24 9.75 13.64
C GLY A 196 -24.11 8.93 12.71
N ASP A 197 -24.10 9.29 11.43
CA ASP A 197 -24.83 8.56 10.39
C ASP A 197 -24.09 7.27 9.98
N HIS A 198 -22.75 7.25 10.05
CA HIS A 198 -21.89 6.14 9.60
C HIS A 198 -20.89 5.66 10.65
N GLY A 199 -20.58 6.50 11.63
CA GLY A 199 -19.65 6.17 12.70
C GLY A 199 -20.07 6.65 14.07
N ILE A 200 -19.08 6.63 14.96
CA ILE A 200 -19.25 6.97 16.37
C ILE A 200 -18.16 7.98 16.76
N LEU A 201 -18.59 9.15 17.23
CA LEU A 201 -17.72 10.13 17.87
C LEU A 201 -17.66 9.85 19.37
N THR A 202 -16.46 9.74 19.93
CA THR A 202 -16.23 9.61 21.37
C THR A 202 -15.42 10.79 21.89
N VAL A 203 -15.99 11.57 22.82
CA VAL A 203 -15.24 12.64 23.51
C VAL A 203 -14.44 12.02 24.65
N THR A 204 -13.12 11.91 24.47
CA THR A 204 -12.23 11.11 25.32
C THR A 204 -11.64 11.87 26.51
N SER A 205 -11.48 13.19 26.38
CA SER A 205 -10.98 14.03 27.47
C SER A 205 -11.43 15.48 27.35
N TYR A 206 -11.43 16.20 28.47
CA TYR A 206 -11.65 17.63 28.56
C TYR A 206 -10.73 18.24 29.62
N ASP A 207 -10.05 19.33 29.29
CA ASP A 207 -9.23 20.11 30.23
C ASP A 207 -9.95 21.43 30.59
N PRO A 208 -10.50 21.55 31.81
CA PRO A 208 -11.25 22.73 32.23
C PRO A 208 -10.38 23.98 32.41
N SER A 209 -9.06 23.86 32.41
CA SER A 209 -8.16 25.01 32.52
C SER A 209 -7.84 25.66 31.17
N THR A 210 -8.00 24.91 30.08
CA THR A 210 -7.72 25.37 28.72
C THR A 210 -8.96 25.39 27.83
N GLY A 211 -10.05 24.76 28.25
CA GLY A 211 -11.29 24.64 27.46
C GLY A 211 -11.20 23.58 26.35
N ILE A 212 -10.09 22.85 26.24
CA ILE A 212 -9.85 21.91 25.14
C ILE A 212 -10.46 20.54 25.46
N ALA A 213 -11.32 20.07 24.57
CA ALA A 213 -11.81 18.71 24.52
C ALA A 213 -11.17 17.92 23.37
N THR A 214 -10.90 16.64 23.60
CA THR A 214 -10.34 15.72 22.60
C THR A 214 -11.37 14.68 22.24
N TYR A 215 -11.50 14.38 20.95
CA TYR A 215 -12.38 13.33 20.46
C TYR A 215 -11.63 12.30 19.62
N THR A 216 -12.20 11.10 19.54
CA THR A 216 -11.86 10.08 18.55
C THR A 216 -13.12 9.75 17.76
N TYR A 217 -12.97 9.38 16.50
CA TYR A 217 -14.03 8.89 15.64
C TYR A 217 -13.66 7.48 15.16
N GLU A 218 -14.67 6.61 15.06
CA GLU A 218 -14.58 5.28 14.48
C GLU A 218 -15.68 5.15 13.43
N LEU A 219 -15.30 4.89 12.18
CA LEU A 219 -16.23 4.50 11.13
C LEU A 219 -16.71 3.08 11.41
N THR A 220 -18.02 2.85 11.41
CA THR A 220 -18.61 1.55 11.81
C THR A 220 -19.38 0.84 10.71
N SER A 221 -19.64 1.53 9.61
CA SER A 221 -20.33 0.98 8.45
C SER A 221 -19.86 1.66 7.18
N ALA A 222 -19.78 0.89 6.10
CA ALA A 222 -19.62 1.39 4.74
C ALA A 222 -20.75 2.37 4.38
N THR A 223 -20.43 3.31 3.51
CA THR A 223 -21.35 4.30 2.98
C THR A 223 -21.96 3.77 1.68
N THR A 224 -22.41 4.66 0.81
CA THR A 224 -22.86 4.28 -0.52
C THR A 224 -22.25 5.31 -1.43
N ASP A 225 -21.34 4.91 -2.31
CA ASP A 225 -20.70 5.84 -3.21
C ASP A 225 -21.73 6.57 -4.08
N VAL A 226 -21.56 7.88 -4.16
CA VAL A 226 -22.32 8.72 -5.06
C VAL A 226 -21.35 9.51 -5.92
N ASP A 227 -21.06 9.01 -7.12
CA ASP A 227 -20.19 9.65 -8.14
C ASP A 227 -20.16 11.19 -8.06
N GLY A 228 -19.00 11.70 -7.64
CA GLY A 228 -18.67 13.12 -7.57
C GLY A 228 -19.25 13.87 -6.37
N VAL A 229 -19.83 13.17 -5.40
CA VAL A 229 -20.13 13.65 -4.05
C VAL A 229 -18.96 13.27 -3.15
N VAL A 230 -18.80 14.00 -2.04
CA VAL A 230 -17.88 13.61 -0.97
C VAL A 230 -18.75 13.09 0.15
N GLU A 231 -18.46 11.88 0.57
CA GLU A 231 -19.16 11.16 1.62
C GLU A 231 -18.65 11.68 2.96
N THR A 232 -19.58 12.08 3.83
CA THR A 232 -19.23 12.67 5.13
C THR A 232 -20.11 12.15 6.25
N ASP A 233 -19.56 12.17 7.47
CA ASP A 233 -20.31 12.10 8.72
C ASP A 233 -20.15 13.45 9.47
N GLU A 234 -21.26 14.03 9.91
CA GLU A 234 -21.29 15.38 10.48
C GLU A 234 -21.84 15.38 11.92
N PHE A 235 -21.13 16.09 12.80
CA PHE A 235 -21.54 16.29 14.18
C PHE A 235 -21.70 17.79 14.45
N SER A 236 -22.93 18.23 14.72
CA SER A 236 -23.21 19.62 15.09
C SER A 236 -23.03 19.82 16.60
N LEU A 237 -22.27 20.86 16.97
CA LEU A 237 -21.94 21.21 18.35
C LEU A 237 -22.47 22.61 18.71
N THR A 238 -23.01 22.75 19.91
CA THR A 238 -23.20 24.04 20.59
C THR A 238 -22.72 23.96 22.03
N VAL A 239 -22.31 25.08 22.60
CA VAL A 239 -21.96 25.20 24.02
C VAL A 239 -22.88 26.20 24.70
N SER A 240 -23.19 25.94 25.98
CA SER A 240 -24.12 26.70 26.80
C SER A 240 -23.49 27.02 28.15
N ASP A 241 -23.58 28.27 28.58
CA ASP A 241 -23.27 28.74 29.94
C ASP A 241 -24.51 28.71 30.87
N GLY A 242 -25.64 28.21 30.35
CA GLY A 242 -26.94 28.15 31.05
C GLY A 242 -27.86 29.35 30.80
N THR A 243 -27.35 30.45 30.24
CA THR A 243 -28.12 31.66 29.89
C THR A 243 -28.09 32.01 28.40
N ALA A 244 -26.99 31.71 27.73
CA ALA A 244 -26.72 31.89 26.31
C ALA A 244 -26.22 30.57 25.67
N GLU A 245 -26.28 30.52 24.34
CA GLU A 245 -25.78 29.41 23.53
C GLU A 245 -24.86 29.97 22.44
N SER A 246 -23.80 29.25 22.13
CA SER A 246 -22.88 29.60 21.06
C SER A 246 -23.53 29.52 19.68
N ALA A 247 -22.88 30.13 18.69
CA ALA A 247 -23.10 29.73 17.30
C ALA A 247 -22.75 28.23 17.12
N PRO A 248 -23.44 27.50 16.22
CA PRO A 248 -23.12 26.10 15.97
C PRO A 248 -21.77 25.96 15.26
N ALA A 249 -20.97 25.00 15.72
CA ALA A 249 -19.80 24.49 15.01
C ALA A 249 -20.08 23.06 14.53
N THR A 250 -19.27 22.56 13.60
CA THR A 250 -19.45 21.22 13.03
C THR A 250 -18.11 20.51 12.94
N ILE A 251 -18.06 19.27 13.44
CA ILE A 251 -17.01 18.32 13.09
C ILE A 251 -17.50 17.60 11.83
N VAL A 252 -16.68 17.63 10.77
CA VAL A 252 -16.94 16.92 9.53
C VAL A 252 -15.85 15.87 9.38
N ILE A 253 -16.27 14.63 9.16
CA ILE A 253 -15.39 13.52 8.83
C ILE A 253 -15.65 13.15 7.37
N GLU A 254 -14.64 13.24 6.52
CA GLU A 254 -14.67 12.74 5.14
C GLU A 254 -14.41 11.23 5.14
N ILE A 255 -15.14 10.50 4.31
CA ILE A 255 -15.08 9.05 4.21
C ILE A 255 -14.59 8.69 2.81
N GLU A 256 -13.43 8.04 2.73
CA GLU A 256 -12.90 7.48 1.49
C GLU A 256 -13.45 6.09 1.26
N ASP A 257 -14.11 5.91 0.12
CA ASP A 257 -14.66 4.65 -0.32
C ASP A 257 -13.58 3.57 -0.57
N ASP A 258 -13.94 2.30 -0.34
CA ASP A 258 -13.10 1.12 -0.54
C ASP A 258 -13.43 0.39 -1.83
N LEU A 259 -12.96 0.94 -2.94
CA LEU A 259 -13.21 0.43 -4.29
C LEU A 259 -12.94 -1.08 -4.49
N PRO A 260 -13.67 -1.73 -5.41
CA PRO A 260 -13.48 -3.14 -5.70
C PRO A 260 -12.19 -3.35 -6.48
N LYS A 261 -11.58 -4.53 -6.32
CA LYS A 261 -10.35 -4.94 -6.99
C LYS A 261 -10.49 -6.33 -7.62
N ALA A 262 -10.60 -6.35 -8.94
CA ALA A 262 -10.54 -7.58 -9.73
C ALA A 262 -9.08 -7.98 -10.01
N ILE A 263 -8.78 -9.27 -9.91
CA ILE A 263 -7.45 -9.85 -10.10
C ILE A 263 -7.49 -10.79 -11.32
N PRO A 264 -6.62 -10.61 -12.32
CA PRO A 264 -6.63 -11.45 -13.51
C PRO A 264 -6.49 -12.96 -13.22
N ASP A 265 -7.15 -13.75 -14.06
CA ASP A 265 -7.24 -15.20 -13.99
C ASP A 265 -6.64 -15.88 -15.21
N THR A 266 -6.20 -17.13 -15.05
CA THR A 266 -5.72 -17.96 -16.16
C THR A 266 -6.14 -19.40 -15.95
N ASP A 267 -6.59 -20.03 -17.03
CA ASP A 267 -7.04 -21.42 -17.09
C ASP A 267 -6.60 -22.07 -18.43
N LYS A 268 -6.61 -23.39 -18.51
CA LYS A 268 -6.15 -24.18 -19.66
C LYS A 268 -7.06 -25.34 -19.98
N VAL A 269 -7.25 -25.60 -21.28
CA VAL A 269 -8.13 -26.67 -21.77
C VAL A 269 -7.60 -27.28 -23.06
N VAL A 270 -7.93 -28.55 -23.30
CA VAL A 270 -7.66 -29.21 -24.59
C VAL A 270 -8.84 -28.96 -25.53
N ALA A 271 -8.56 -28.80 -26.82
CA ALA A 271 -9.60 -28.69 -27.85
C ALA A 271 -10.61 -29.86 -27.74
N GLY A 272 -11.90 -29.51 -27.68
CA GLY A 272 -13.01 -30.44 -27.47
C GLY A 272 -13.38 -30.72 -26.01
N ASP A 273 -12.56 -30.31 -25.04
CA ASP A 273 -12.83 -30.45 -23.61
C ASP A 273 -13.44 -29.17 -23.00
N ILE A 274 -13.65 -29.19 -21.68
CA ILE A 274 -14.28 -28.12 -20.91
C ILE A 274 -13.32 -27.70 -19.80
N ALA A 275 -13.19 -26.38 -19.63
CA ALA A 275 -12.50 -25.73 -18.51
C ALA A 275 -13.55 -25.10 -17.58
N THR A 276 -13.34 -25.16 -16.27
CA THR A 276 -14.24 -24.58 -15.27
C THR A 276 -13.45 -23.89 -14.17
N GLY A 277 -14.02 -22.84 -13.60
CA GLY A 277 -13.38 -22.12 -12.51
C GLY A 277 -14.30 -21.04 -11.94
N ASN A 278 -13.75 -20.14 -11.13
CA ASN A 278 -14.48 -18.99 -10.64
C ASN A 278 -13.56 -17.77 -10.51
N VAL A 279 -13.81 -16.75 -11.34
CA VAL A 279 -13.01 -15.51 -11.37
C VAL A 279 -13.11 -14.68 -10.09
N VAL A 280 -14.14 -14.93 -9.28
CA VAL A 280 -14.40 -14.19 -8.05
C VAL A 280 -13.79 -14.88 -6.84
N THR A 281 -13.92 -16.20 -6.75
CA THR A 281 -13.46 -16.95 -5.57
C THR A 281 -12.10 -17.61 -5.77
N GLY A 282 -11.62 -17.74 -7.01
CA GLY A 282 -10.44 -18.54 -7.37
C GLY A 282 -10.57 -20.02 -6.98
N ILE A 283 -11.80 -20.54 -6.96
CA ILE A 283 -12.11 -21.91 -6.55
C ILE A 283 -13.07 -22.50 -7.57
N ASP A 284 -12.71 -23.66 -8.13
CA ASP A 284 -13.58 -24.35 -9.09
C ASP A 284 -14.90 -24.86 -8.48
N VAL A 285 -15.89 -25.00 -9.35
CA VAL A 285 -17.20 -25.56 -9.03
C VAL A 285 -17.09 -27.03 -8.63
N PRO A 286 -17.92 -27.53 -7.70
CA PRO A 286 -17.88 -28.93 -7.31
C PRO A 286 -18.05 -29.90 -8.49
N GLY A 287 -16.97 -30.63 -8.82
CA GLY A 287 -16.96 -31.59 -9.93
C GLY A 287 -16.72 -30.95 -11.30
N GLY A 288 -16.07 -29.79 -11.34
CA GLY A 288 -15.49 -29.23 -12.55
C GLY A 288 -14.30 -30.05 -13.05
N ASP A 289 -13.48 -29.43 -13.88
CA ASP A 289 -12.33 -30.06 -14.50
C ASP A 289 -11.22 -30.37 -13.49
N SER A 290 -10.22 -31.11 -13.96
CA SER A 290 -9.21 -31.71 -13.06
C SER A 290 -7.94 -30.89 -12.92
N ASN A 291 -7.88 -29.73 -13.59
CA ASN A 291 -6.74 -28.83 -13.47
C ASN A 291 -6.85 -28.04 -12.14
N SER A 292 -5.84 -27.22 -11.81
CA SER A 292 -5.83 -26.45 -10.55
C SER A 292 -5.78 -24.95 -10.80
N GLU A 293 -6.04 -24.55 -12.04
CA GLU A 293 -5.91 -23.21 -12.55
C GLU A 293 -7.29 -22.53 -12.58
N ASP A 294 -7.91 -22.43 -11.40
CA ASP A 294 -9.33 -22.08 -11.24
C ASP A 294 -9.57 -20.57 -11.03
N GLY A 295 -8.50 -19.77 -11.04
CA GLY A 295 -8.47 -18.33 -10.81
C GLY A 295 -7.89 -17.87 -9.46
N ASN A 296 -7.96 -16.57 -9.21
CA ASN A 296 -7.60 -15.87 -7.98
C ASN A 296 -8.88 -15.27 -7.34
N ALA A 297 -8.85 -15.02 -6.04
CA ALA A 297 -10.00 -14.41 -5.36
C ALA A 297 -9.98 -12.89 -5.49
N ASP A 298 -11.07 -12.31 -5.99
CA ASP A 298 -11.31 -10.87 -6.08
C ASP A 298 -11.66 -10.24 -4.71
N VAL A 299 -11.55 -8.91 -4.60
CA VAL A 299 -11.90 -8.14 -3.40
C VAL A 299 -13.00 -7.13 -3.74
N PHE A 300 -14.06 -7.05 -2.94
CA PHE A 300 -15.25 -6.21 -3.17
C PHE A 300 -15.38 -5.08 -2.15
N GLY A 301 -14.26 -4.56 -1.65
CA GLY A 301 -14.34 -3.50 -0.65
C GLY A 301 -15.01 -3.89 0.66
N ALA A 302 -15.36 -2.87 1.44
CA ALA A 302 -15.96 -3.01 2.77
C ALA A 302 -17.47 -3.23 2.75
N ASP A 303 -18.14 -2.74 1.71
CA ASP A 303 -19.57 -2.85 1.41
C ASP A 303 -19.94 -4.25 0.85
N GLY A 304 -18.97 -4.94 0.29
CA GLY A 304 -19.03 -6.34 -0.10
C GLY A 304 -19.62 -6.55 -1.49
N GLN A 305 -19.97 -7.80 -1.82
CA GLN A 305 -20.43 -8.13 -3.17
C GLN A 305 -21.84 -7.57 -3.48
N ASN A 306 -22.04 -7.07 -4.71
CA ASN A 306 -23.36 -6.72 -5.22
C ASN A 306 -24.42 -7.80 -4.98
N ALA A 307 -25.59 -7.40 -4.47
CA ALA A 307 -26.72 -8.30 -4.22
C ALA A 307 -27.24 -9.01 -5.49
N GLY A 308 -27.00 -8.45 -6.68
CA GLY A 308 -27.32 -9.05 -7.98
C GLY A 308 -26.35 -10.14 -8.44
N GLY A 309 -25.22 -10.31 -7.74
CA GLY A 309 -24.06 -11.11 -8.14
C GLY A 309 -22.86 -10.22 -8.48
N ALA A 310 -21.66 -10.73 -8.24
CA ALA A 310 -20.38 -10.05 -8.40
C ALA A 310 -20.17 -9.60 -9.84
N VAL A 311 -20.33 -10.52 -10.78
CA VAL A 311 -20.02 -10.26 -12.18
C VAL A 311 -21.22 -9.62 -12.85
N VAL A 312 -21.03 -8.41 -13.36
CA VAL A 312 -22.08 -7.61 -14.04
C VAL A 312 -21.81 -7.42 -15.53
N GLY A 313 -20.59 -7.69 -15.98
CA GLY A 313 -20.16 -7.51 -17.36
C GLY A 313 -19.18 -8.59 -17.81
N VAL A 314 -19.20 -8.90 -19.11
CA VAL A 314 -18.19 -9.73 -19.76
C VAL A 314 -18.04 -9.31 -21.21
N TYR A 315 -16.80 -9.29 -21.69
CA TYR A 315 -16.39 -8.85 -23.01
C TYR A 315 -15.34 -9.80 -23.59
N SER A 316 -15.44 -10.15 -24.87
CA SER A 316 -14.39 -10.90 -25.57
C SER A 316 -13.43 -9.93 -26.24
N ASP A 317 -12.18 -9.93 -25.79
CA ASP A 317 -11.12 -9.06 -26.35
C ASP A 317 -10.72 -9.52 -27.76
N ASN A 318 -10.69 -10.83 -27.98
CA ASN A 318 -10.38 -11.41 -29.29
C ASN A 318 -11.40 -11.02 -30.37
N LEU A 319 -12.70 -10.97 -30.04
CA LEU A 319 -13.77 -10.68 -31.00
C LEU A 319 -14.25 -9.24 -30.98
N GLY A 320 -13.95 -8.50 -29.92
CA GLY A 320 -14.40 -7.14 -29.70
C GLY A 320 -15.91 -7.03 -29.49
N THR A 321 -16.51 -7.97 -28.75
CA THR A 321 -17.96 -8.07 -28.57
C THR A 321 -18.36 -8.26 -27.11
N ASP A 322 -19.39 -7.52 -26.67
CA ASP A 322 -20.01 -7.69 -25.35
C ASP A 322 -20.78 -9.02 -25.27
N GLY A 323 -20.56 -9.75 -24.17
CA GLY A 323 -21.36 -10.90 -23.78
C GLY A 323 -22.54 -10.52 -22.90
N THR A 324 -23.27 -11.52 -22.41
CA THR A 324 -24.29 -11.33 -21.37
C THR A 324 -24.04 -12.34 -20.28
N VAL A 325 -23.87 -11.87 -19.05
CA VAL A 325 -23.64 -12.71 -17.87
C VAL A 325 -24.74 -13.78 -17.75
N GLY A 326 -24.32 -15.01 -17.46
CA GLY A 326 -25.15 -16.20 -17.35
C GLY A 326 -25.56 -16.81 -18.70
N THR A 327 -25.04 -16.30 -19.82
CA THR A 327 -25.31 -16.84 -21.15
C THR A 327 -24.02 -17.23 -21.86
N SER A 328 -24.07 -18.34 -22.60
CA SER A 328 -22.96 -18.74 -23.44
C SER A 328 -22.81 -17.77 -24.61
N PHE A 329 -21.59 -17.26 -24.80
CA PHE A 329 -21.24 -16.45 -25.95
C PHE A 329 -19.93 -16.96 -26.57
N ALA A 330 -19.81 -16.81 -27.88
CA ALA A 330 -18.75 -17.45 -28.65
C ALA A 330 -17.44 -16.66 -28.53
N GLY A 331 -16.34 -17.38 -28.34
CA GLY A 331 -14.97 -16.93 -28.57
C GLY A 331 -14.47 -17.34 -29.96
N GLN A 332 -13.17 -17.18 -30.18
CA GLN A 332 -12.42 -17.56 -31.37
C GLN A 332 -12.14 -19.08 -31.48
N TYR A 333 -11.81 -19.72 -30.37
CA TYR A 333 -11.38 -21.10 -30.11
C TYR A 333 -12.35 -21.88 -29.21
N GLY A 334 -13.39 -21.23 -28.66
CA GLY A 334 -14.40 -21.90 -27.84
C GLY A 334 -15.61 -21.02 -27.53
N SER A 335 -16.32 -21.31 -26.45
CA SER A 335 -17.45 -20.51 -25.96
C SER A 335 -17.43 -20.42 -24.44
N LEU A 336 -17.48 -19.20 -23.92
CA LEU A 336 -17.49 -18.91 -22.48
C LEU A 336 -18.93 -18.70 -21.99
N THR A 337 -19.23 -19.24 -20.82
CA THR A 337 -20.37 -18.84 -19.99
C THR A 337 -19.82 -18.43 -18.63
N ILE A 338 -20.00 -17.18 -18.23
CA ILE A 338 -19.64 -16.69 -16.89
C ILE A 338 -20.92 -16.28 -16.16
N ASN A 339 -21.14 -16.78 -14.95
CA ASN A 339 -22.32 -16.51 -14.14
C ASN A 339 -22.09 -15.32 -13.22
N ALA A 340 -23.18 -14.78 -12.66
CA ALA A 340 -23.11 -13.63 -11.78
C ALA A 340 -22.36 -13.91 -10.47
N ASP A 341 -22.23 -15.17 -10.06
CA ASP A 341 -21.44 -15.59 -8.89
C ASP A 341 -19.94 -15.77 -9.20
N GLY A 342 -19.50 -15.43 -10.41
CA GLY A 342 -18.13 -15.58 -10.87
C GLY A 342 -17.79 -16.95 -11.46
N SER A 343 -18.63 -17.97 -11.23
CA SER A 343 -18.39 -19.30 -11.79
C SER A 343 -18.45 -19.26 -13.32
N TYR A 344 -17.49 -19.89 -13.97
CA TYR A 344 -17.44 -19.96 -15.42
C TYR A 344 -17.32 -21.38 -15.95
N THR A 345 -17.72 -21.53 -17.20
CA THR A 345 -17.53 -22.75 -17.99
C THR A 345 -17.10 -22.33 -19.38
N TYR A 346 -15.95 -22.82 -19.79
CA TYR A 346 -15.41 -22.64 -21.12
C TYR A 346 -15.47 -23.95 -21.89
N VAL A 347 -16.13 -23.96 -23.06
CA VAL A 347 -16.20 -25.13 -23.93
C VAL A 347 -15.32 -24.90 -25.15
N ALA A 348 -14.20 -25.63 -25.24
CA ALA A 348 -13.29 -25.51 -26.36
C ALA A 348 -13.89 -26.14 -27.63
N ASN A 349 -13.63 -25.56 -28.79
CA ASN A 349 -14.01 -26.15 -30.08
C ASN A 349 -13.27 -27.49 -30.29
N GLU A 350 -13.90 -28.45 -30.97
CA GLU A 350 -13.31 -29.78 -31.21
C GLU A 350 -12.01 -29.76 -32.04
N ASP A 351 -11.77 -28.70 -32.80
CA ASP A 351 -10.62 -28.56 -33.69
C ASP A 351 -10.07 -27.13 -33.58
N VAL A 352 -8.93 -26.99 -32.90
CA VAL A 352 -8.17 -25.74 -32.76
C VAL A 352 -6.73 -25.99 -33.22
N PRO A 353 -6.47 -26.01 -34.54
CA PRO A 353 -5.17 -26.37 -35.08
C PRO A 353 -4.05 -25.44 -34.60
N GLY A 354 -3.02 -26.01 -33.97
CA GLY A 354 -1.89 -25.27 -33.39
C GLY A 354 -2.20 -24.52 -32.09
N GLY A 355 -3.37 -24.79 -31.47
CA GLY A 355 -3.78 -24.17 -30.22
C GLY A 355 -4.00 -22.65 -30.32
N GLY A 356 -4.16 -22.02 -29.15
CA GLY A 356 -4.23 -20.56 -29.06
C GLY A 356 -4.69 -20.06 -27.69
N THR A 357 -4.49 -18.76 -27.46
CA THR A 357 -4.92 -18.08 -26.24
C THR A 357 -6.15 -17.21 -26.51
N GLU A 358 -7.10 -17.26 -25.59
CA GLU A 358 -8.27 -16.40 -25.55
C GLU A 358 -8.27 -15.53 -24.30
N VAL A 359 -8.70 -14.28 -24.45
CA VAL A 359 -8.79 -13.32 -23.36
C VAL A 359 -10.21 -12.77 -23.30
N PHE A 360 -10.77 -12.79 -22.10
CA PHE A 360 -12.07 -12.23 -21.78
C PHE A 360 -11.94 -11.22 -20.66
N THR A 361 -12.35 -9.98 -20.88
CA THR A 361 -12.48 -9.00 -19.81
C THR A 361 -13.81 -9.22 -19.07
N TYR A 362 -13.77 -9.43 -17.77
CA TYR A 362 -14.95 -9.46 -16.91
C TYR A 362 -15.01 -8.20 -16.04
N THR A 363 -16.23 -7.81 -15.65
CA THR A 363 -16.48 -6.63 -14.79
C THR A 363 -17.16 -7.10 -13.51
N ILE A 364 -16.54 -6.80 -12.38
CA ILE A 364 -17.15 -7.00 -11.07
C ILE A 364 -17.77 -5.71 -10.54
N GLN A 365 -18.76 -5.87 -9.67
CA GLN A 365 -19.43 -4.79 -8.94
C GLN A 365 -19.59 -5.18 -7.47
N ASP A 366 -19.34 -4.22 -6.59
CA ASP A 366 -19.58 -4.30 -5.15
C ASP A 366 -21.01 -3.86 -4.76
N GLY A 367 -21.23 -3.63 -3.47
CA GLY A 367 -22.52 -3.49 -2.83
C GLY A 367 -23.18 -2.14 -3.08
N ASP A 368 -22.39 -1.08 -3.25
CA ASP A 368 -22.84 0.27 -3.51
C ASP A 368 -22.85 0.64 -5.01
N GLY A 369 -22.11 -0.11 -5.83
CA GLY A 369 -22.25 -0.11 -7.27
C GLY A 369 -20.99 0.27 -8.03
N ASP A 370 -19.87 0.44 -7.36
CA ASP A 370 -18.58 0.63 -7.99
C ASP A 370 -18.14 -0.58 -8.79
N THR A 371 -17.35 -0.33 -9.84
CA THR A 371 -16.97 -1.38 -10.80
C THR A 371 -15.51 -1.36 -11.14
N THR A 372 -14.96 -2.56 -11.34
CA THR A 372 -13.60 -2.75 -11.82
C THR A 372 -13.54 -3.95 -12.77
N THR A 373 -12.47 -4.06 -13.54
CA THR A 373 -12.32 -5.06 -14.59
C THR A 373 -11.01 -5.82 -14.49
N ALA A 374 -11.03 -7.11 -14.83
CA ALA A 374 -9.83 -7.92 -15.02
C ALA A 374 -10.01 -8.92 -16.18
N GLU A 375 -8.92 -9.59 -16.54
CA GLU A 375 -8.85 -10.51 -17.67
C GLU A 375 -8.90 -11.96 -17.19
N LEU A 376 -9.75 -12.78 -17.82
CA LEU A 376 -9.72 -14.23 -17.78
C LEU A 376 -9.04 -14.73 -19.06
N THR A 377 -7.88 -15.37 -18.91
CA THR A 377 -7.11 -15.93 -20.01
C THR A 377 -7.29 -17.44 -20.11
N ILE A 378 -7.77 -17.94 -21.25
CA ILE A 378 -7.93 -19.38 -21.52
C ILE A 378 -6.91 -19.82 -22.56
N ASN A 379 -6.04 -20.76 -22.20
CA ASN A 379 -5.10 -21.39 -23.12
C ASN A 379 -5.71 -22.70 -23.68
N VAL A 380 -6.00 -22.72 -24.97
CA VAL A 380 -6.58 -23.88 -25.67
C VAL A 380 -5.49 -24.64 -26.42
N ARG A 381 -5.28 -25.91 -26.08
CA ARG A 381 -4.32 -26.80 -26.74
C ARG A 381 -4.97 -27.55 -27.91
N ASP A 382 -4.26 -27.75 -29.02
CA ASP A 382 -4.73 -28.61 -30.12
C ASP A 382 -4.89 -30.07 -29.65
N ALA A 383 -6.00 -30.72 -30.03
CA ALA A 383 -6.26 -32.12 -29.70
C ALA A 383 -5.38 -33.10 -30.51
N ASN A 384 -4.79 -32.66 -31.63
CA ASN A 384 -3.99 -33.48 -32.54
C ASN A 384 -2.48 -33.34 -32.35
N GLU A 385 -2.04 -32.42 -31.50
CA GLU A 385 -0.64 -32.22 -31.14
C GLU A 385 -0.29 -33.24 -30.02
N GLU A 386 0.01 -34.48 -30.43
CA GLU A 386 0.50 -35.51 -29.52
C GLU A 386 1.98 -35.24 -29.23
N GLY A 387 2.26 -34.71 -28.04
CA GLY A 387 3.61 -34.39 -27.60
C GLY A 387 4.55 -35.59 -27.67
N ILE A 388 5.54 -35.47 -28.55
CA ILE A 388 6.62 -36.42 -28.74
C ILE A 388 7.76 -35.99 -27.81
N LEU A 389 8.12 -36.82 -26.83
CA LEU A 389 9.36 -36.66 -26.05
C LEU A 389 10.50 -37.40 -26.76
N ILE A 390 11.58 -36.70 -27.11
CA ILE A 390 12.92 -37.30 -27.21
C ILE A 390 13.75 -36.78 -26.04
N VAL A 391 14.26 -37.68 -25.21
CA VAL A 391 15.50 -37.44 -24.47
C VAL A 391 16.51 -38.44 -24.99
N GLY A 392 17.53 -37.93 -25.66
CA GLY A 392 18.63 -38.71 -26.19
C GLY A 392 19.34 -37.91 -27.27
N SER A 393 20.48 -37.31 -26.94
CA SER A 393 21.55 -37.15 -27.93
C SER A 393 22.09 -38.55 -28.21
N ASN A 394 21.92 -39.03 -29.43
CA ASN A 394 22.74 -40.09 -29.97
C ASN A 394 23.87 -39.44 -30.78
N ASP A 395 24.98 -39.17 -30.11
CA ASP A 395 26.28 -38.84 -30.71
C ASP A 395 26.85 -39.93 -31.65
N ASP A 396 26.08 -40.98 -31.93
CA ASP A 396 26.47 -42.12 -32.77
C ASP A 396 25.63 -42.27 -34.06
N ASP A 397 24.95 -41.21 -34.54
CA ASP A 397 24.38 -41.22 -35.88
C ASP A 397 25.47 -41.11 -36.95
N VAL A 398 25.89 -42.29 -37.44
CA VAL A 398 26.75 -42.41 -38.62
C VAL A 398 25.86 -42.36 -39.87
N PRO A 399 26.02 -41.36 -40.76
CA PRO A 399 25.26 -41.29 -42.00
C PRO A 399 25.36 -42.60 -42.80
N GLY A 400 24.20 -43.25 -43.02
CA GLY A 400 24.08 -44.46 -43.83
C GLY A 400 24.14 -45.81 -43.07
N ALA A 401 24.02 -45.84 -41.75
CA ALA A 401 23.88 -47.09 -40.99
C ALA A 401 22.43 -47.63 -41.03
N THR A 402 22.26 -48.95 -41.16
CA THR A 402 20.93 -49.60 -41.24
C THR A 402 20.56 -50.29 -39.92
N THR A 403 19.41 -49.98 -39.32
CA THR A 403 18.81 -50.73 -38.18
C THR A 403 17.48 -51.39 -38.57
N PRO A 404 16.99 -52.42 -37.81
CA PRO A 404 15.95 -53.33 -38.29
C PRO A 404 14.53 -53.12 -37.68
N TYR A 405 13.60 -52.68 -38.54
CA TYR A 405 12.25 -53.25 -38.80
C TYR A 405 11.03 -53.09 -37.86
N VAL A 406 9.87 -52.69 -38.44
CA VAL A 406 8.51 -53.27 -38.24
C VAL A 406 7.67 -53.28 -39.55
N GLU A 407 6.81 -54.28 -39.76
CA GLU A 407 6.04 -54.55 -41.00
C GLU A 407 4.91 -53.54 -41.33
N ALA A 408 4.69 -53.29 -42.64
CA ALA A 408 3.46 -52.69 -43.16
C ALA A 408 2.47 -53.77 -43.67
N PRO A 409 1.15 -53.59 -43.52
CA PRO A 409 0.18 -54.44 -44.18
C PRO A 409 0.10 -54.11 -45.69
N GLN A 410 0.42 -55.12 -46.51
CA GLN A 410 0.02 -55.29 -47.92
C GLN A 410 0.50 -54.25 -48.95
N GLY A 411 1.63 -54.53 -49.61
CA GLY A 411 1.71 -54.38 -51.08
C GLY A 411 2.88 -53.62 -51.71
N SER A 412 3.68 -52.87 -50.94
CA SER A 412 4.87 -52.17 -51.46
C SER A 412 6.05 -52.48 -50.54
N GLY A 413 7.17 -52.96 -51.09
CA GLY A 413 8.34 -53.35 -50.30
C GLY A 413 8.97 -52.14 -49.58
N PRO A 414 9.59 -52.33 -48.40
CA PRO A 414 10.22 -51.25 -47.64
C PRO A 414 11.47 -50.74 -48.37
N GLY A 415 11.61 -49.42 -48.46
CA GLY A 415 12.88 -48.73 -48.76
C GLY A 415 13.59 -48.34 -47.46
N PRO A 416 14.91 -48.09 -47.49
CA PRO A 416 15.63 -47.53 -46.34
C PRO A 416 15.10 -46.14 -45.98
N ILE A 417 15.04 -45.83 -44.69
CA ILE A 417 14.89 -44.47 -44.18
C ILE A 417 16.32 -43.96 -43.99
N GLU A 418 16.69 -42.86 -44.65
CA GLU A 418 17.95 -42.14 -44.41
C GLU A 418 17.64 -41.05 -43.39
N GLY A 419 18.34 -41.05 -42.25
CA GLY A 419 18.30 -39.94 -41.30
C GLY A 419 18.99 -38.70 -41.87
N SER A 420 18.57 -37.53 -41.42
CA SER A 420 19.16 -36.23 -41.78
C SER A 420 20.12 -35.72 -40.70
N ASP A 421 20.73 -34.55 -40.91
CA ASP A 421 21.71 -33.93 -40.01
C ASP A 421 21.06 -33.34 -38.72
N VAL A 422 19.79 -33.69 -38.45
CA VAL A 422 19.02 -33.32 -37.26
C VAL A 422 18.51 -34.60 -36.57
N SER A 423 18.30 -34.54 -35.26
CA SER A 423 17.79 -35.66 -34.45
C SER A 423 16.49 -36.26 -35.01
N ASP A 424 16.52 -37.52 -35.43
CA ASP A 424 15.36 -38.23 -36.01
C ASP A 424 14.83 -39.33 -35.06
N ILE A 425 13.49 -39.47 -34.94
CA ILE A 425 12.84 -40.58 -34.22
C ILE A 425 12.50 -41.71 -35.19
N LEU A 426 12.97 -42.93 -34.89
CA LEU A 426 12.48 -44.16 -35.52
C LEU A 426 11.57 -44.93 -34.57
N SER A 427 10.33 -45.20 -35.00
CA SER A 427 9.37 -46.02 -34.24
C SER A 427 9.89 -47.46 -34.09
N GLY A 428 10.16 -47.90 -32.85
CA GLY A 428 10.52 -49.29 -32.53
C GLY A 428 11.45 -49.54 -31.34
N ASP A 429 11.94 -48.51 -30.62
CA ASP A 429 12.81 -48.73 -29.47
C ASP A 429 12.08 -49.30 -28.24
N SER A 430 12.69 -50.33 -27.64
CA SER A 430 12.24 -51.02 -26.44
C SER A 430 12.59 -50.18 -25.21
N GLY A 431 11.81 -49.12 -25.02
CA GLY A 431 11.87 -48.19 -23.88
C GLY A 431 10.75 -47.14 -23.89
N GLY A 432 10.07 -46.95 -25.02
CA GLY A 432 8.96 -46.01 -25.14
C GLY A 432 7.75 -46.41 -24.29
N SER A 433 7.46 -45.60 -23.27
CA SER A 433 6.18 -45.63 -22.57
C SER A 433 5.28 -44.54 -23.13
N THR A 434 4.08 -44.92 -23.56
CA THR A 434 3.00 -44.00 -23.88
C THR A 434 2.26 -43.66 -22.58
N SER A 435 2.54 -42.52 -21.95
CA SER A 435 1.70 -41.99 -20.87
C SER A 435 1.83 -40.46 -20.70
N GLN A 436 0.65 -39.88 -20.50
CA GLN A 436 0.24 -38.50 -20.25
C GLN A 436 0.88 -37.89 -18.98
N ALA A 437 0.89 -36.55 -18.89
CA ALA A 437 1.34 -35.68 -17.79
C ALA A 437 2.87 -35.58 -17.56
N ALA A 438 3.52 -34.54 -18.07
CA ALA A 438 4.94 -34.28 -17.79
C ALA A 438 5.08 -33.44 -16.51
N LEU A 439 5.64 -34.05 -15.45
CA LEU A 439 6.15 -33.33 -14.29
C LEU A 439 7.61 -32.96 -14.59
N ALA A 440 8.03 -31.72 -14.38
CA ALA A 440 9.40 -31.31 -14.68
C ALA A 440 10.12 -30.80 -13.43
N ASN A 441 11.34 -31.29 -13.21
CA ASN A 441 12.29 -30.72 -12.26
C ASN A 441 13.43 -30.06 -13.05
N ILE A 442 13.66 -28.77 -12.81
CA ILE A 442 14.75 -28.02 -13.42
C ILE A 442 15.70 -27.55 -12.33
N ILE A 443 17.00 -27.72 -12.52
CA ILE A 443 18.02 -27.07 -11.71
C ILE A 443 18.69 -25.99 -12.55
N LEU A 444 18.71 -24.76 -12.03
CA LEU A 444 19.46 -23.65 -12.61
C LEU A 444 20.66 -23.34 -11.72
N ILE A 445 21.86 -23.67 -12.18
CA ILE A 445 23.13 -23.42 -11.49
C ILE A 445 23.78 -22.22 -12.17
N LEU A 446 23.71 -21.07 -11.50
CA LEU A 446 23.90 -19.75 -12.10
C LEU A 446 25.16 -19.07 -11.54
N ASP A 447 26.12 -18.77 -12.43
CA ASP A 447 27.30 -17.99 -12.08
C ASP A 447 26.96 -16.51 -11.91
N THR A 448 27.27 -15.97 -10.72
CA THR A 448 27.15 -14.52 -10.43
C THR A 448 28.49 -13.90 -10.06
N SER A 449 29.59 -14.57 -10.42
CA SER A 449 30.94 -14.15 -10.11
C SER A 449 31.29 -12.78 -10.70
N GLY A 450 32.33 -12.14 -10.15
CA GLY A 450 32.78 -10.81 -10.58
C GLY A 450 33.12 -10.68 -12.08
N SER A 451 33.41 -11.77 -12.79
CA SER A 451 33.65 -11.75 -14.25
C SER A 451 32.40 -11.44 -15.06
N MET A 452 31.22 -11.75 -14.52
CA MET A 452 29.92 -11.55 -15.18
C MET A 452 29.56 -10.07 -15.45
N ASP A 453 30.36 -9.12 -14.93
CA ASP A 453 30.23 -7.68 -15.22
C ASP A 453 30.80 -7.30 -16.61
N GLU A 454 31.46 -8.22 -17.31
CA GLU A 454 31.89 -8.02 -18.69
C GLU A 454 30.68 -7.86 -19.63
N LYS A 455 30.83 -7.07 -20.70
CA LYS A 455 29.72 -6.70 -21.59
C LYS A 455 29.70 -7.51 -22.88
N ILE A 456 28.51 -7.97 -23.26
CA ILE A 456 28.22 -8.66 -24.52
C ILE A 456 27.10 -7.95 -25.29
N GLN A 457 26.96 -8.29 -26.57
CA GLN A 457 25.97 -7.68 -27.44
C GLN A 457 24.55 -8.18 -27.13
N PHE A 458 23.58 -7.27 -27.11
CA PHE A 458 22.14 -7.57 -27.01
C PHE A 458 21.37 -6.75 -28.03
N THR A 459 20.43 -7.39 -28.72
CA THR A 459 19.50 -6.77 -29.67
C THR A 459 18.08 -6.89 -29.12
N ASP A 460 17.40 -5.76 -28.94
CA ASP A 460 16.02 -5.74 -28.45
C ASP A 460 15.01 -6.17 -29.53
N ALA A 461 13.74 -6.31 -29.14
CA ALA A 461 12.65 -6.71 -30.03
C ALA A 461 12.42 -5.74 -31.21
N ASP A 462 12.84 -4.48 -31.08
CA ASP A 462 12.77 -3.46 -32.13
C ASP A 462 13.99 -3.50 -33.08
N GLY A 463 14.94 -4.41 -32.83
CA GLY A 463 16.16 -4.59 -33.63
C GLY A 463 17.30 -3.63 -33.26
N ASN A 464 17.22 -2.93 -32.13
CA ASN A 464 18.30 -2.05 -31.67
C ASN A 464 19.36 -2.82 -30.89
N THR A 465 20.62 -2.64 -31.28
CA THR A 465 21.76 -3.29 -30.62
C THR A 465 22.36 -2.41 -29.51
N SER A 466 22.61 -3.01 -28.36
CA SER A 466 23.23 -2.42 -27.17
C SER A 466 24.26 -3.38 -26.54
N LEU A 467 25.01 -2.89 -25.55
CA LEU A 467 25.92 -3.72 -24.75
C LEU A 467 25.40 -3.81 -23.32
N ILE A 468 25.07 -5.01 -22.87
CA ILE A 468 24.63 -5.33 -21.50
C ILE A 468 25.69 -6.22 -20.84
N THR A 469 25.70 -6.30 -19.51
CA THR A 469 26.62 -7.23 -18.82
C THR A 469 26.19 -8.68 -19.06
N ARG A 470 27.12 -9.63 -18.93
CA ARG A 470 26.82 -11.08 -18.99
C ARG A 470 25.82 -11.48 -17.90
N PHE A 471 25.91 -10.86 -16.73
CA PHE A 471 24.93 -11.02 -15.66
C PHE A 471 23.52 -10.51 -16.05
N GLU A 472 23.42 -9.33 -16.66
CA GLU A 472 22.13 -8.83 -17.18
C GLU A 472 21.57 -9.74 -18.29
N ALA A 473 22.43 -10.32 -19.13
CA ALA A 473 22.05 -11.29 -20.14
C ALA A 473 21.53 -12.58 -19.50
N LEU A 474 22.22 -13.11 -18.48
CA LEU A 474 21.80 -14.29 -17.71
C LEU A 474 20.42 -14.07 -17.07
N GLN A 475 20.22 -12.95 -16.37
CA GLN A 475 18.93 -12.63 -15.74
C GLN A 475 17.80 -12.61 -16.78
N LYS A 476 18.03 -11.96 -17.93
CA LYS A 476 17.03 -11.91 -19.02
C LYS A 476 16.72 -13.28 -19.60
N ALA A 477 17.75 -14.09 -19.87
CA ALA A 477 17.59 -15.40 -20.49
C ALA A 477 16.90 -16.39 -19.55
N VAL A 478 17.28 -16.39 -18.26
CA VAL A 478 16.62 -17.20 -17.24
C VAL A 478 15.18 -16.74 -17.00
N ILE A 479 14.90 -15.44 -16.90
CA ILE A 479 13.52 -14.96 -16.77
C ILE A 479 12.68 -15.37 -17.98
N ASN A 480 13.24 -15.30 -19.20
CA ASN A 480 12.55 -15.78 -20.39
C ASN A 480 12.26 -17.29 -20.31
N LEU A 481 13.24 -18.10 -19.92
CA LEU A 481 13.06 -19.53 -19.70
C LEU A 481 11.99 -19.82 -18.64
N LEU A 482 11.99 -19.14 -17.49
CA LEU A 482 10.97 -19.31 -16.45
C LEU A 482 9.56 -19.00 -16.95
N ASN A 483 9.41 -17.92 -17.74
CA ASN A 483 8.12 -17.58 -18.37
C ASN A 483 7.68 -18.65 -19.38
N GLN A 484 8.60 -19.19 -20.18
CA GLN A 484 8.28 -20.26 -21.12
C GLN A 484 7.93 -21.57 -20.39
N LEU A 485 8.63 -21.88 -19.30
CA LEU A 485 8.37 -23.05 -18.47
C LEU A 485 6.99 -22.98 -17.80
N ALA A 486 6.63 -21.81 -17.26
CA ALA A 486 5.32 -21.59 -16.63
C ALA A 486 4.15 -21.65 -17.62
N ASN A 487 4.38 -21.25 -18.88
CA ASN A 487 3.38 -21.30 -19.96
C ASN A 487 3.45 -22.60 -20.79
N GLY A 488 4.30 -23.55 -20.38
CA GLY A 488 4.47 -24.83 -21.07
C GLY A 488 3.32 -25.80 -20.83
N THR A 489 3.35 -26.95 -21.50
CA THR A 489 2.29 -27.97 -21.44
C THR A 489 2.46 -28.96 -20.28
N ALA A 490 3.41 -28.73 -19.37
CA ALA A 490 3.59 -29.56 -18.19
C ALA A 490 2.45 -29.36 -17.19
N ASP A 491 2.17 -30.40 -16.40
CA ASP A 491 1.17 -30.30 -15.32
C ASP A 491 1.76 -29.59 -14.09
N GLN A 492 3.06 -29.78 -13.84
CA GLN A 492 3.79 -29.10 -12.80
C GLN A 492 5.26 -28.93 -13.20
N VAL A 493 5.81 -27.74 -12.97
CA VAL A 493 7.22 -27.45 -13.19
C VAL A 493 7.82 -26.94 -11.90
N ARG A 494 8.79 -27.68 -11.35
CA ARG A 494 9.53 -27.31 -10.16
C ARG A 494 10.94 -26.89 -10.54
N VAL A 495 11.29 -25.65 -10.24
CA VAL A 495 12.62 -25.10 -10.53
C VAL A 495 13.36 -24.82 -9.24
N HIS A 496 14.57 -25.38 -9.12
CA HIS A 496 15.52 -25.09 -8.07
C HIS A 496 16.60 -24.16 -8.59
N ILE A 497 16.78 -23.01 -7.95
CA ILE A 497 17.76 -22.00 -8.35
C ILE A 497 18.93 -22.02 -7.37
N VAL A 498 20.11 -22.25 -7.90
CA VAL A 498 21.39 -22.19 -7.18
C VAL A 498 22.21 -21.06 -7.78
N ASP A 499 22.58 -20.12 -6.91
CA ASP A 499 23.54 -19.07 -7.19
C ASP A 499 24.93 -19.52 -6.72
N TYR A 500 25.97 -19.25 -7.51
CA TYR A 500 27.34 -19.46 -7.05
C TYR A 500 28.29 -18.33 -7.46
N ASP A 501 29.09 -17.92 -6.48
CA ASP A 501 30.20 -17.00 -6.65
C ASP A 501 31.45 -17.49 -5.87
N THR A 502 31.98 -16.66 -4.97
CA THR A 502 32.81 -17.09 -3.86
C THR A 502 32.15 -18.25 -3.12
N ASN A 503 30.90 -18.09 -2.69
CA ASN A 503 30.12 -19.11 -2.01
C ASN A 503 28.91 -19.49 -2.88
N ALA A 504 28.33 -20.66 -2.64
CA ALA A 504 27.07 -21.03 -3.29
C ALA A 504 25.89 -20.85 -2.32
N GLN A 505 24.74 -20.47 -2.87
CA GLN A 505 23.50 -20.32 -2.13
C GLN A 505 22.35 -20.96 -2.92
N ALA A 506 21.54 -21.78 -2.24
CA ALA A 506 20.24 -22.17 -2.76
C ALA A 506 19.29 -20.98 -2.60
N ILE A 507 18.92 -20.36 -3.72
CA ILE A 507 18.04 -19.19 -3.75
C ILE A 507 16.61 -19.58 -3.41
N GLY A 508 16.17 -20.74 -3.90
CA GLY A 508 14.87 -21.31 -3.58
C GLY A 508 14.46 -22.43 -4.52
N THR A 509 13.32 -23.06 -4.20
CA THR A 509 12.62 -24.02 -5.04
C THR A 509 11.23 -23.49 -5.30
N PHE A 510 10.84 -23.38 -6.56
CA PHE A 510 9.63 -22.69 -7.01
C PHE A 510 8.80 -23.63 -7.89
N ASP A 511 7.51 -23.76 -7.59
CA ASP A 511 6.56 -24.40 -8.50
C ASP A 511 6.00 -23.31 -9.44
N LEU A 512 6.34 -23.38 -10.73
CA LEU A 512 6.08 -22.27 -11.67
C LEU A 512 4.66 -22.24 -12.23
N ILE A 513 3.95 -23.35 -12.18
CA ILE A 513 2.58 -23.50 -12.72
C ILE A 513 1.61 -23.44 -11.54
N GLY A 514 0.69 -22.47 -11.60
CA GLY A 514 -0.28 -22.16 -10.53
C GLY A 514 0.29 -21.30 -9.39
N GLY A 515 -0.55 -20.44 -8.80
CA GLY A 515 -0.19 -19.60 -7.65
C GLY A 515 0.86 -18.51 -7.94
N SER A 516 1.64 -18.12 -6.92
CA SER A 516 2.64 -17.02 -7.00
C SER A 516 4.05 -17.46 -7.45
N GLY A 517 4.29 -18.74 -7.71
CA GLY A 517 5.65 -19.28 -7.80
C GLY A 517 6.48 -18.75 -8.98
N LEU A 518 5.87 -18.43 -10.13
CA LEU A 518 6.56 -17.73 -11.23
C LEU A 518 7.01 -16.32 -10.81
N ALA A 519 6.13 -15.56 -10.15
CA ALA A 519 6.44 -14.20 -9.70
C ALA A 519 7.56 -14.22 -8.64
N ASP A 520 7.51 -15.17 -7.71
CA ASP A 520 8.52 -15.36 -6.67
C ASP A 520 9.88 -15.78 -7.27
N ALA A 521 9.89 -16.66 -8.28
CA ALA A 521 11.10 -17.06 -8.98
C ALA A 521 11.72 -15.89 -9.76
N ILE A 522 10.91 -15.09 -10.47
CA ILE A 522 11.37 -13.88 -11.17
C ILE A 522 11.92 -12.85 -10.18
N ALA A 523 11.24 -12.64 -9.05
CA ALA A 523 11.73 -11.75 -8.00
C ALA A 523 13.08 -12.23 -7.45
N ALA A 524 13.25 -13.54 -7.26
CA ALA A 524 14.49 -14.14 -6.82
C ALA A 524 15.65 -13.94 -7.81
N ILE A 525 15.41 -14.12 -9.12
CA ILE A 525 16.43 -13.85 -10.16
C ILE A 525 16.81 -12.36 -10.22
N ASN A 526 15.83 -11.46 -10.11
CA ASN A 526 16.10 -10.02 -10.09
C ASN A 526 16.86 -9.56 -8.84
N ALA A 527 16.78 -10.32 -7.73
CA ALA A 527 17.46 -10.04 -6.47
C ALA A 527 18.89 -10.59 -6.41
N LEU A 528 19.34 -11.36 -7.41
CA LEU A 528 20.72 -11.85 -7.48
C LEU A 528 21.71 -10.68 -7.49
N VAL A 529 22.88 -10.90 -6.88
CA VAL A 529 23.91 -9.87 -6.74
C VAL A 529 25.22 -10.38 -7.31
N LEU A 530 25.79 -9.60 -8.22
CA LEU A 530 27.08 -9.87 -8.83
C LEU A 530 28.22 -9.64 -7.82
N GLY A 531 29.12 -10.60 -7.66
CA GLY A 531 30.26 -10.45 -6.77
C GLY A 531 31.19 -11.65 -6.75
N GLY A 532 32.35 -11.53 -6.10
CA GLY A 532 33.11 -12.72 -5.72
C GLY A 532 33.94 -13.44 -6.80
N TRP A 533 34.39 -14.63 -6.41
CA TRP A 533 35.19 -15.59 -7.19
C TRP A 533 34.27 -16.61 -7.90
N THR A 534 34.82 -17.65 -8.53
CA THR A 534 34.04 -18.63 -9.31
C THR A 534 34.23 -20.03 -8.72
N ASN A 535 33.21 -20.55 -8.01
CA ASN A 535 33.27 -21.80 -7.25
C ASN A 535 32.27 -22.86 -7.74
N TYR A 536 32.65 -23.57 -8.80
CA TYR A 536 31.79 -24.58 -9.45
C TYR A 536 31.38 -25.71 -8.50
N GLU A 537 32.31 -26.16 -7.65
CA GLU A 537 32.09 -27.28 -6.73
C GLU A 537 30.98 -26.98 -5.73
N ALA A 538 30.96 -25.77 -5.17
CA ALA A 538 29.93 -25.36 -4.22
C ALA A 538 28.54 -25.29 -4.89
N GLY A 539 28.46 -24.79 -6.13
CA GLY A 539 27.21 -24.73 -6.89
C GLY A 539 26.66 -26.12 -7.23
N LEU A 540 27.53 -26.99 -7.77
CA LEU A 540 27.18 -28.38 -8.10
C LEU A 540 26.79 -29.18 -6.85
N GLN A 541 27.44 -28.93 -5.71
CA GLN A 541 27.09 -29.60 -4.46
C GLN A 541 25.69 -29.22 -3.96
N LEU A 542 25.31 -27.92 -3.99
CA LEU A 542 23.97 -27.52 -3.58
C LEU A 542 22.88 -28.07 -4.51
N ALA A 543 23.16 -28.11 -5.81
CA ALA A 543 22.29 -28.79 -6.78
C ALA A 543 22.13 -30.28 -6.44
N LEU A 544 23.23 -30.97 -6.11
CA LEU A 544 23.23 -32.38 -5.70
C LEU A 544 22.49 -32.62 -4.38
N ASP A 545 22.61 -31.71 -3.42
CA ASP A 545 21.88 -31.80 -2.16
C ASP A 545 20.36 -31.72 -2.40
N TRP A 546 19.92 -30.82 -3.28
CA TRP A 546 18.51 -30.76 -3.70
C TRP A 546 18.07 -32.01 -4.45
N ALA A 547 18.85 -32.47 -5.43
CA ALA A 547 18.56 -33.69 -6.19
C ALA A 547 18.40 -34.94 -5.29
N ASN A 548 19.11 -34.99 -4.16
CA ASN A 548 19.01 -36.06 -3.18
C ASN A 548 17.87 -35.89 -2.14
N GLY A 549 17.05 -34.84 -2.26
CA GLY A 549 15.93 -34.57 -1.34
C GLY A 549 16.40 -34.16 0.07
N LEU A 550 17.48 -33.37 0.15
CA LEU A 550 18.04 -32.89 1.42
C LEU A 550 17.59 -31.47 1.79
N THR A 551 16.56 -30.94 1.13
CA THR A 551 16.05 -29.57 1.34
C THR A 551 14.62 -29.58 1.88
N ALA A 552 14.01 -28.40 2.04
CA ALA A 552 12.64 -28.28 2.54
C ALA A 552 11.56 -28.69 1.52
N ILE A 553 11.87 -28.61 0.21
CA ILE A 553 10.97 -28.96 -0.89
C ILE A 553 11.74 -29.88 -1.84
N ASP A 554 11.40 -31.17 -1.80
CA ASP A 554 12.08 -32.20 -2.58
C ASP A 554 11.72 -32.13 -4.09
N PRO A 555 12.57 -32.67 -4.98
CA PRO A 555 12.21 -32.87 -6.38
C PRO A 555 10.91 -33.67 -6.53
N LEU A 556 10.16 -33.39 -7.60
CA LEU A 556 8.97 -34.17 -7.97
C LEU A 556 9.37 -35.61 -8.26
N THR A 557 8.54 -36.56 -7.81
CA THR A 557 8.76 -38.00 -8.00
C THR A 557 7.51 -38.63 -8.60
N GLY A 558 7.68 -39.61 -9.49
CA GLY A 558 6.56 -40.24 -10.18
C GLY A 558 6.98 -40.94 -11.47
N ALA A 559 6.01 -41.55 -12.15
CA ALA A 559 6.19 -41.92 -13.55
C ALA A 559 6.18 -40.63 -14.39
N ASN A 560 7.00 -40.56 -15.44
CA ASN A 560 7.04 -39.44 -16.41
C ASN A 560 7.56 -38.09 -15.87
N VAL A 561 8.46 -38.13 -14.88
CA VAL A 561 9.18 -36.92 -14.44
C VAL A 561 10.36 -36.66 -15.38
N VAL A 562 10.48 -35.44 -15.90
CA VAL A 562 11.65 -34.94 -16.62
C VAL A 562 12.55 -34.21 -15.63
N ASN A 563 13.84 -34.53 -15.63
CA ASN A 563 14.84 -33.85 -14.81
C ASN A 563 15.89 -33.24 -15.74
N GLN A 564 16.11 -31.93 -15.62
CA GLN A 564 17.11 -31.22 -16.42
C GLN A 564 17.92 -30.27 -15.54
N ALA A 565 19.25 -30.39 -15.58
CA ALA A 565 20.14 -29.44 -14.92
C ALA A 565 20.81 -28.54 -15.95
N PHE A 566 20.87 -27.25 -15.66
CA PHE A 566 21.58 -26.24 -16.44
C PHE A 566 22.71 -25.67 -15.61
N PHE A 567 23.91 -25.67 -16.17
CA PHE A 567 25.10 -25.11 -15.55
C PHE A 567 25.63 -23.97 -16.41
N ILE A 568 25.50 -22.73 -15.94
CA ILE A 568 25.79 -21.55 -16.75
C ILE A 568 26.92 -20.75 -16.13
N SER A 569 27.99 -20.47 -16.89
CA SER A 569 29.16 -19.72 -16.43
C SER A 569 29.81 -18.87 -17.52
N ASP A 570 30.60 -17.86 -17.14
CA ASP A 570 31.38 -17.03 -18.05
C ASP A 570 32.91 -17.13 -17.90
N GLY A 571 33.39 -18.06 -17.07
CA GLY A 571 34.77 -18.01 -16.62
C GLY A 571 35.37 -19.35 -16.24
N GLU A 572 36.66 -19.34 -15.94
CA GLU A 572 37.34 -20.50 -15.36
C GLU A 572 37.08 -20.53 -13.84
N PRO A 573 36.80 -21.71 -13.25
CA PRO A 573 36.70 -21.83 -11.80
C PRO A 573 38.05 -21.48 -11.17
N ASN A 574 38.03 -20.76 -10.07
CA ASN A 574 39.23 -20.26 -9.41
C ASN A 574 39.17 -20.42 -7.87
N ARG A 575 38.15 -21.14 -7.40
CA ARG A 575 37.93 -21.56 -6.02
C ARG A 575 37.39 -23.00 -6.00
N ALA A 576 37.52 -23.67 -4.86
CA ALA A 576 37.06 -25.04 -4.61
C ALA A 576 37.02 -25.31 -3.10
N LEU A 577 36.25 -26.31 -2.69
CA LEU A 577 36.18 -26.79 -1.32
C LEU A 577 37.38 -27.70 -1.01
N ASN A 578 37.70 -27.86 0.28
CA ASN A 578 38.66 -28.84 0.77
C ASN A 578 37.96 -30.03 1.40
N GLY A 579 38.44 -31.24 1.12
CA GLY A 579 37.90 -32.47 1.71
C GLY A 579 36.89 -33.14 0.80
N ASN A 580 36.00 -33.97 1.37
CA ASN A 580 34.92 -34.61 0.64
C ASN A 580 33.70 -33.68 0.64
N SER A 581 33.41 -33.06 -0.50
CA SER A 581 32.22 -32.35 -1.05
C SER A 581 31.04 -31.91 -0.15
N THR A 582 30.79 -32.56 0.99
CA THR A 582 29.66 -32.35 1.91
C THR A 582 29.71 -31.11 2.81
N ASP A 583 30.80 -30.33 2.82
CA ASP A 583 30.91 -29.11 3.65
C ASP A 583 31.16 -27.87 2.79
N ILE A 584 30.07 -27.22 2.39
CA ILE A 584 30.04 -26.00 1.57
C ILE A 584 30.78 -24.79 2.19
N ASN A 585 31.19 -24.86 3.47
CA ASN A 585 31.92 -23.79 4.15
C ASN A 585 33.44 -24.02 4.18
N ASN A 586 33.93 -25.08 3.54
CA ASN A 586 35.29 -25.54 3.69
C ASN A 586 36.21 -25.12 2.53
N ASP A 587 36.17 -23.86 2.10
CA ASP A 587 36.92 -23.38 0.93
C ASP A 587 38.45 -23.38 1.06
N THR A 588 39.14 -23.63 -0.05
CA THR A 588 40.61 -23.58 -0.18
C THR A 588 41.20 -22.19 -0.48
N GLY A 589 40.38 -21.14 -0.64
CA GLY A 589 40.83 -19.86 -1.17
C GLY A 589 41.13 -19.93 -2.68
N GLN A 590 41.87 -18.96 -3.22
CA GLN A 590 42.13 -18.92 -4.66
C GLN A 590 43.05 -20.07 -5.10
N ILE A 591 42.59 -20.87 -6.07
CA ILE A 591 43.35 -21.96 -6.68
C ILE A 591 43.31 -21.86 -8.22
N SER A 592 44.09 -22.68 -8.91
CA SER A 592 44.09 -22.71 -10.39
C SER A 592 42.89 -23.47 -10.94
N ALA A 593 42.40 -23.08 -12.11
CA ALA A 593 41.30 -23.74 -12.83
C ALA A 593 41.47 -25.26 -12.99
N THR A 594 42.68 -25.73 -13.31
CA THR A 594 42.97 -27.17 -13.39
C THR A 594 42.81 -27.88 -12.05
N ALA A 595 43.13 -27.21 -10.93
CA ALA A 595 42.95 -27.78 -9.61
C ALA A 595 41.47 -27.77 -9.22
N SER A 596 40.73 -26.68 -9.47
CA SER A 596 39.27 -26.65 -9.27
C SER A 596 38.56 -27.74 -10.10
N LEU A 597 38.95 -27.92 -11.36
CA LEU A 597 38.45 -29.01 -12.21
C LEU A 597 38.73 -30.40 -11.61
N GLN A 598 39.91 -30.60 -11.02
CA GLN A 598 40.23 -31.88 -10.37
C GLN A 598 39.37 -32.15 -9.14
N HIS A 599 38.95 -31.10 -8.42
CA HIS A 599 38.01 -31.20 -7.30
C HIS A 599 36.62 -31.62 -7.80
N ILE A 600 36.02 -30.89 -8.75
CA ILE A 600 34.67 -31.21 -9.27
C ILE A 600 34.54 -32.60 -9.94
N LEU A 601 35.66 -33.14 -10.43
CA LEU A 601 35.75 -34.46 -11.05
C LEU A 601 36.20 -35.57 -10.07
N GLY A 602 36.45 -35.25 -8.80
CA GLY A 602 36.93 -36.23 -7.81
C GLY A 602 38.29 -36.86 -8.14
N THR A 603 39.12 -36.16 -8.91
CA THR A 603 40.47 -36.63 -9.31
C THR A 603 41.60 -35.93 -8.55
N GLY A 604 41.26 -34.94 -7.72
CA GLY A 604 42.18 -34.15 -6.91
C GLY A 604 42.74 -34.87 -5.69
N SER A 605 43.72 -34.26 -5.02
CA SER A 605 44.28 -34.80 -3.77
C SER A 605 43.47 -34.33 -2.57
N GLY A 606 42.71 -35.24 -1.94
CA GLY A 606 41.91 -34.93 -0.74
C GLY A 606 40.41 -34.91 -0.99
N ASP A 607 40.00 -34.99 -2.26
CA ASP A 607 38.63 -35.23 -2.70
C ASP A 607 38.61 -36.34 -3.75
N SER A 608 37.67 -37.26 -3.63
CA SER A 608 37.54 -38.44 -4.52
C SER A 608 36.12 -38.65 -5.01
N VAL A 609 35.23 -37.71 -4.72
CA VAL A 609 33.84 -37.71 -5.19
C VAL A 609 33.77 -36.74 -6.36
N SER A 610 33.10 -37.14 -7.44
CA SER A 610 32.79 -36.23 -8.54
C SER A 610 31.36 -35.76 -8.36
N GLU A 611 31.16 -34.46 -8.18
CA GLU A 611 29.85 -33.82 -8.07
C GLU A 611 29.11 -33.93 -9.41
N VAL A 612 29.82 -33.79 -10.53
CA VAL A 612 29.29 -33.98 -11.88
C VAL A 612 28.66 -35.36 -12.00
N ALA A 613 29.46 -36.42 -11.81
CA ALA A 613 28.96 -37.80 -11.95
C ALA A 613 27.90 -38.16 -10.89
N ALA A 614 27.96 -37.55 -9.70
CA ALA A 614 26.98 -37.77 -8.65
C ALA A 614 25.64 -37.09 -8.97
N LEU A 615 25.66 -35.87 -9.52
CA LEU A 615 24.47 -35.13 -9.93
C LEU A 615 23.83 -35.77 -11.16
N GLU A 616 24.62 -36.17 -12.15
CA GLU A 616 24.12 -36.93 -13.31
C GLU A 616 23.42 -38.24 -12.88
N ALA A 617 24.00 -38.95 -11.92
CA ALA A 617 23.42 -40.19 -11.41
C ALA A 617 22.16 -39.97 -10.55
N ALA A 618 22.06 -38.84 -9.84
CA ALA A 618 20.94 -38.54 -8.95
C ALA A 618 19.76 -37.86 -9.67
N PHE A 619 20.05 -37.02 -10.67
CA PHE A 619 19.08 -36.11 -11.27
C PHE A 619 18.90 -36.37 -12.76
N GLY A 620 19.97 -36.40 -13.55
CA GLY A 620 19.92 -36.49 -15.01
C GLY A 620 21.06 -35.69 -15.65
N PRO A 621 21.14 -35.63 -17.00
CA PRO A 621 22.21 -34.93 -17.69
C PRO A 621 22.31 -33.45 -17.25
N ILE A 622 23.53 -32.92 -17.27
CA ILE A 622 23.83 -31.52 -17.01
C ILE A 622 24.10 -30.86 -18.35
N GLU A 623 23.41 -29.78 -18.67
CA GLU A 623 23.66 -28.98 -19.86
C GLU A 623 24.51 -27.77 -19.47
N ALA A 624 25.75 -27.72 -19.97
CA ALA A 624 26.70 -26.68 -19.62
C ALA A 624 26.72 -25.58 -20.69
N ILE A 625 26.64 -24.32 -20.25
CA ILE A 625 26.58 -23.16 -21.15
C ILE A 625 27.63 -22.13 -20.73
N GLY A 626 28.51 -21.79 -21.68
CA GLY A 626 29.51 -20.74 -21.59
C GLY A 626 29.00 -19.43 -22.16
N ILE A 627 29.10 -18.34 -21.40
CA ILE A 627 28.77 -16.99 -21.86
C ILE A 627 30.04 -16.28 -22.36
N ASN A 628 30.30 -16.37 -23.66
CA ASN A 628 31.43 -15.76 -24.37
C ASN A 628 32.76 -16.14 -23.70
N VAL A 629 32.98 -17.44 -23.56
CA VAL A 629 34.13 -17.99 -22.86
C VAL A 629 35.26 -18.35 -23.81
N GLY A 630 36.50 -18.28 -23.33
CA GLY A 630 37.65 -18.77 -24.09
C GLY A 630 37.76 -20.29 -24.06
N ALA A 631 38.49 -20.85 -25.02
CA ALA A 631 38.65 -22.31 -25.19
C ALA A 631 39.01 -23.07 -23.90
N THR A 632 39.78 -22.49 -22.97
CA THR A 632 40.11 -23.20 -21.71
C THR A 632 38.89 -23.39 -20.82
N ALA A 633 38.03 -22.38 -20.69
CA ALA A 633 36.82 -22.44 -19.87
C ALA A 633 35.75 -23.32 -20.54
N GLU A 634 35.65 -23.27 -21.87
CA GLU A 634 34.83 -24.18 -22.69
C GLU A 634 35.20 -25.65 -22.44
N ASN A 635 36.49 -26.01 -22.55
CA ASN A 635 36.96 -27.38 -22.21
C ASN A 635 36.70 -27.81 -20.75
N ILE A 636 36.52 -26.85 -19.84
CA ILE A 636 36.14 -27.14 -18.45
C ILE A 636 34.64 -27.39 -18.38
N LEU A 637 33.82 -26.60 -19.07
CA LEU A 637 32.37 -26.80 -19.17
C LEU A 637 32.02 -28.12 -19.86
N ASP A 638 32.74 -28.54 -20.90
CA ASP A 638 32.59 -29.87 -21.52
C ASP A 638 32.75 -31.01 -20.50
N GLN A 639 33.62 -30.79 -19.50
CA GLN A 639 33.83 -31.77 -18.43
C GLN A 639 32.79 -31.67 -17.31
N VAL A 640 32.13 -30.52 -17.14
CA VAL A 640 30.99 -30.35 -16.23
C VAL A 640 29.74 -31.00 -16.80
N GLU A 641 29.58 -30.97 -18.13
CA GLU A 641 28.50 -31.65 -18.86
C GLU A 641 28.62 -33.18 -18.80
N GLY A 642 29.84 -33.71 -18.62
CA GLY A 642 30.09 -35.12 -18.34
C GLY A 642 30.81 -35.88 -19.45
N SER A 643 30.59 -37.20 -19.55
CA SER A 643 31.35 -38.04 -20.50
C SER A 643 30.83 -37.93 -21.93
N GLY A 644 31.37 -36.96 -22.68
CA GLY A 644 31.00 -36.70 -24.08
C GLY A 644 30.60 -35.25 -24.37
N GLY A 645 30.61 -34.38 -23.36
CA GLY A 645 30.11 -33.00 -23.44
C GLY A 645 30.68 -32.16 -24.58
N ASP A 646 29.82 -31.31 -25.12
CA ASP A 646 30.06 -30.28 -26.13
C ASP A 646 29.31 -29.02 -25.66
N ALA A 647 29.86 -28.35 -24.66
CA ALA A 647 29.16 -27.29 -23.96
C ALA A 647 28.90 -26.10 -24.91
N ASP A 648 27.67 -25.60 -24.92
CA ASP A 648 27.31 -24.46 -25.75
C ASP A 648 28.11 -23.22 -25.34
N ASN A 649 28.72 -22.52 -26.30
CA ASN A 649 29.45 -21.28 -26.05
C ASN A 649 28.83 -20.15 -26.87
N ILE A 650 28.10 -19.27 -26.19
CA ILE A 650 27.34 -18.19 -26.84
C ILE A 650 28.17 -16.91 -26.92
N ASP A 651 27.98 -16.10 -27.96
CA ASP A 651 28.71 -14.83 -28.13
C ASP A 651 27.85 -13.62 -27.71
N THR A 652 26.53 -13.77 -27.72
CA THR A 652 25.55 -12.69 -27.51
C THR A 652 24.43 -13.05 -26.53
N ALA A 653 23.81 -12.03 -25.94
CA ALA A 653 22.70 -12.22 -25.01
C ALA A 653 21.45 -12.80 -25.68
N ASN A 654 21.25 -12.56 -26.98
CA ASN A 654 20.16 -13.17 -27.74
C ASN A 654 20.40 -14.68 -27.94
N GLU A 655 21.63 -15.08 -28.27
CA GLU A 655 21.97 -16.51 -28.37
C GLU A 655 21.77 -17.24 -27.04
N LEU A 656 22.08 -16.62 -25.90
CA LEU A 656 21.79 -17.22 -24.59
C LEU A 656 20.28 -17.43 -24.35
N ILE A 657 19.45 -16.49 -24.81
CA ILE A 657 17.99 -16.60 -24.75
C ILE A 657 17.52 -17.75 -25.65
N ASP A 658 18.06 -17.85 -26.86
CA ASP A 658 17.67 -18.84 -27.87
C ASP A 658 18.10 -20.26 -27.44
N VAL A 659 19.34 -20.43 -26.97
CA VAL A 659 19.87 -21.72 -26.47
C VAL A 659 19.05 -22.22 -25.28
N LEU A 660 18.79 -21.37 -24.27
CA LEU A 660 17.95 -21.79 -23.14
C LEU A 660 16.50 -22.11 -23.55
N ALA A 661 15.99 -21.44 -24.59
CA ALA A 661 14.67 -21.76 -25.14
C ALA A 661 14.66 -23.08 -25.92
N GLU A 662 15.71 -23.40 -26.68
CA GLU A 662 15.86 -24.67 -27.39
C GLU A 662 16.04 -25.86 -26.43
N LEU A 663 16.75 -25.63 -25.34
CA LEU A 663 16.95 -26.61 -24.28
C LEU A 663 15.75 -26.70 -23.32
N ASN A 664 14.72 -25.88 -23.49
CA ASN A 664 13.51 -25.95 -22.67
C ASN A 664 12.86 -27.33 -22.88
N PRO A 665 12.82 -28.20 -21.85
CA PRO A 665 12.30 -29.55 -21.99
C PRO A 665 10.79 -29.56 -22.27
N LEU A 666 10.11 -28.42 -22.18
CA LEU A 666 8.69 -28.25 -22.48
C LEU A 666 8.40 -27.72 -23.89
N LEU A 667 9.35 -27.09 -24.56
CA LEU A 667 9.22 -26.70 -25.98
C LEU A 667 9.49 -27.89 -26.91
N ASN A 668 10.32 -28.84 -26.49
CA ASN A 668 10.56 -30.11 -27.17
C ASN A 668 9.46 -31.16 -26.92
N LEU A 669 8.33 -30.74 -26.31
CA LEU A 669 7.08 -31.52 -26.18
C LEU A 669 6.02 -31.13 -27.22
N ALA A 670 6.27 -30.12 -28.07
CA ALA A 670 5.35 -29.62 -29.10
C ALA A 670 5.57 -30.27 -30.46
#